data_AF-A0A026WSP4-F1
#
_entry.id   AF-A0A026WSP4-F1
#
_cell.length_a   1.000
_cell.length_b   1.000
_cell.length_c   1.000
_cell.angle_alpha   90.00
_cell.angle_beta   90.00
_cell.angle_gamma   90.00
#
_symmetry.space_group_name_H-M   'P 1'
#
loop_
_entity.id
_entity.type
_entity.pdbx_description
1 polymer ?
#
loop_
_entity_poly.entity_id
_entity_poly.type
_entity_poly.pdbx_seq_one_letter_code
_entity_poly.pdbx_strand_id
1 'polypeptide(L)'
;MPPLTLTNSDSSWFVNFYSPRCSHCHHSAPTWKEVAKLLDGVVKIASFNCEYDRHFCHQVGVRAYPTQLYYKKNSQHGIRYTGENTQVAIMRFALDRLDIYVPKISDVQWKRFLRGKDIVERPMLIFTCGDHQNCFSPDDRLVVAATFDKLIDVKVFTCADGNCHDNVSRNTHAVYLPIYNASSWEPVFFDGLSDVNALVEKLLDHLPAPRELTDNDFTIIKGTEADVAWLICFYLGDSAAIDLQMRKLSISGVNLGKIHCGRNGQLCSTLGVNRYPIWGMLKPGGAFELDHGKSSNNDIIKFAQLSVKTTNVQALTLEEAVSILHRHNGDEVWFLDWYTPWCPPCIQFLMELRRASLEFDASIVRFGTIDCTVHTALCRQHSIQYYPTAMLVNGSSTHLFTIQKTAANVIQFINEKRNPSVIELTSESFRRKLARKKSKVMWIVDYFVSWCGPCQRLAPEWVAVAKALSSLPFVNVASVDCEAEASLCSFQGVHSYPNIRMYPLGSEGLSTVALYNGQRDSWSMLTWITSFLPKRIRDLTASDYQRVLDSKHTWIVDFYLPHCWPCQKMEPELAIASHLVEKVKFGRINCNFYVNECAHVKVFPTLVLYDPKRTRKNDGVKIDATTAAAIRDKVLQITNPRLEHDEL
;
A
#
# COMPACT_ATOMS: atom_id res chain seq x y z
N MET A 1 -12.14 -0.39 -9.20
CA MET A 1 -10.69 -0.20 -8.95
C MET A 1 -10.58 0.87 -7.88
N PRO A 2 -9.94 0.63 -6.72
CA PRO A 2 -9.87 1.65 -5.68
C PRO A 2 -9.02 2.86 -6.13
N PRO A 3 -9.37 4.10 -5.74
CA PRO A 3 -8.69 5.32 -6.21
C PRO A 3 -7.18 5.35 -5.96
N LEU A 4 -6.74 4.72 -4.86
CA LEU A 4 -5.34 4.64 -4.42
C LEU A 4 -4.46 3.71 -5.29
N THR A 5 -5.02 2.84 -6.13
CA THR A 5 -4.19 1.96 -6.99
C THR A 5 -3.80 2.57 -8.33
N LEU A 6 -4.44 3.69 -8.72
CA LEU A 6 -4.12 4.44 -9.94
C LEU A 6 -2.99 5.45 -9.75
N THR A 7 -2.87 6.00 -8.55
CA THR A 7 -1.83 6.96 -8.17
C THR A 7 -0.66 6.18 -7.56
N ASN A 8 0.57 6.39 -8.06
CA ASN A 8 1.77 5.65 -7.65
C ASN A 8 1.76 4.14 -7.98
N SER A 9 1.39 3.78 -9.20
CA SER A 9 1.53 2.40 -9.68
C SER A 9 2.94 2.13 -10.24
N ASP A 10 3.48 0.94 -9.94
CA ASP A 10 4.72 0.39 -10.53
C ASP A 10 4.60 0.07 -12.04
N SER A 11 3.47 0.40 -12.67
CA SER A 11 3.20 0.23 -14.10
C SER A 11 2.56 1.47 -14.69
N SER A 12 2.75 1.70 -15.99
CA SER A 12 2.01 2.73 -16.72
C SER A 12 0.55 2.31 -16.96
N TRP A 13 -0.38 3.25 -16.84
CA TRP A 13 -1.81 3.03 -17.03
C TRP A 13 -2.38 3.99 -18.06
N PHE A 14 -3.28 3.51 -18.91
CA PHE A 14 -4.12 4.36 -19.74
C PHE A 14 -5.59 4.14 -19.37
N VAL A 15 -6.23 5.17 -18.83
CA VAL A 15 -7.54 5.04 -18.17
C VAL A 15 -8.57 5.91 -18.87
N ASN A 16 -9.68 5.30 -19.27
CA ASN A 16 -10.86 5.99 -19.75
C ASN A 16 -11.84 6.26 -18.60
N PHE A 17 -11.94 7.52 -18.18
CA PHE A 17 -12.92 7.98 -17.20
C PHE A 17 -14.24 8.30 -17.91
N TYR A 18 -15.30 7.58 -17.52
CA TYR A 18 -16.59 7.65 -18.19
C TYR A 18 -17.75 7.77 -17.19
N SER A 19 -18.94 8.09 -17.71
CA SER A 19 -20.22 7.93 -17.02
C SER A 19 -21.14 7.04 -17.88
N PRO A 20 -21.90 6.12 -17.28
CA PRO A 20 -22.91 5.31 -17.96
C PRO A 20 -23.96 6.12 -18.75
N ARG A 21 -24.20 7.38 -18.35
CA ARG A 21 -25.22 8.26 -18.97
C ARG A 21 -24.67 9.11 -20.13
N CYS A 22 -23.40 8.95 -20.47
CA CYS A 22 -22.72 9.77 -21.47
C CYS A 22 -22.77 9.13 -22.86
N SER A 23 -23.46 9.76 -23.81
CA SER A 23 -23.57 9.26 -25.20
C SER A 23 -22.21 9.14 -25.90
N HIS A 24 -21.34 10.14 -25.77
CA HIS A 24 -19.99 10.08 -26.32
C HIS A 24 -19.16 8.91 -25.76
N CYS A 25 -19.41 8.51 -24.51
CA CYS A 25 -18.73 7.40 -23.86
C CYS A 25 -19.14 6.05 -24.48
N HIS A 26 -20.42 5.92 -24.86
CA HIS A 26 -20.92 4.74 -25.59
C HIS A 26 -20.29 4.64 -26.98
N HIS A 27 -20.12 5.76 -27.69
CA HIS A 27 -19.45 5.78 -28.99
C HIS A 27 -17.94 5.46 -28.89
N SER A 28 -17.27 5.89 -27.82
CA SER A 28 -15.83 5.58 -27.63
C SER A 28 -15.56 4.15 -27.13
N ALA A 29 -16.55 3.50 -26.52
CA ALA A 29 -16.37 2.22 -25.86
C ALA A 29 -15.89 1.07 -26.77
N PRO A 30 -16.39 0.90 -28.01
CA PRO A 30 -15.89 -0.14 -28.92
C PRO A 30 -14.40 0.05 -29.25
N THR A 31 -14.01 1.25 -29.66
CA THR A 31 -12.60 1.59 -29.95
C THR A 31 -11.71 1.38 -28.74
N TRP A 32 -12.16 1.78 -27.55
CA TRP A 32 -11.39 1.59 -26.31
C TRP A 32 -11.18 0.11 -25.98
N LYS A 33 -12.19 -0.75 -26.23
CA LYS A 33 -12.06 -2.20 -26.05
C LYS A 33 -11.09 -2.82 -27.05
N GLU A 34 -11.07 -2.34 -28.28
CA GLU A 34 -10.14 -2.82 -29.31
C GLU A 34 -8.70 -2.43 -28.98
N VAL A 35 -8.46 -1.19 -28.59
CA VAL A 35 -7.14 -0.74 -28.10
C VAL A 35 -6.71 -1.54 -26.86
N ALA A 36 -7.64 -1.82 -25.93
CA ALA A 36 -7.34 -2.64 -24.75
C ALA A 36 -6.91 -4.07 -25.12
N LYS A 37 -7.44 -4.65 -26.19
CA LYS A 37 -7.01 -5.97 -26.68
C LYS A 37 -5.64 -5.91 -27.34
N LEU A 38 -5.39 -4.89 -28.17
CA LEU A 38 -4.12 -4.74 -28.90
C LEU A 38 -2.94 -4.40 -28.01
N LEU A 39 -3.18 -3.65 -26.94
CA LEU A 39 -2.16 -3.27 -25.96
C LEU A 39 -2.18 -4.18 -24.72
N ASP A 40 -2.86 -5.32 -24.76
CA ASP A 40 -2.84 -6.29 -23.66
C ASP A 40 -1.40 -6.79 -23.43
N GLY A 41 -0.96 -6.75 -22.18
CA GLY A 41 0.43 -7.02 -21.81
C GLY A 41 1.43 -5.89 -22.08
N VAL A 42 1.08 -4.85 -22.85
CA VAL A 42 1.97 -3.72 -23.22
C VAL A 42 1.73 -2.48 -22.36
N VAL A 43 0.48 -2.00 -22.28
CA VAL A 43 0.06 -0.90 -21.40
C VAL A 43 -1.18 -1.32 -20.66
N LYS A 44 -1.25 -1.05 -19.35
CA LYS A 44 -2.45 -1.38 -18.58
C LYS A 44 -3.60 -0.46 -18.97
N ILE A 45 -4.59 -1.01 -19.67
CA ILE A 45 -5.77 -0.26 -20.11
C ILE A 45 -6.95 -0.51 -19.18
N ALA A 46 -7.58 0.57 -18.72
CA ALA A 46 -8.70 0.49 -17.79
C ALA A 46 -9.84 1.45 -18.18
N SER A 47 -11.01 1.20 -17.62
CA SER A 47 -12.14 2.14 -17.63
C SER A 47 -12.61 2.38 -16.21
N PHE A 48 -12.85 3.64 -15.85
CA PHE A 48 -13.31 4.04 -14.53
C PHE A 48 -14.66 4.76 -14.63
N ASN A 49 -15.68 4.21 -13.95
CA ASN A 49 -16.98 4.84 -13.86
C ASN A 49 -16.98 5.90 -12.76
N CYS A 50 -17.03 7.17 -13.15
CA CYS A 50 -17.01 8.31 -12.23
C CYS A 50 -18.28 8.48 -11.40
N GLU A 51 -19.35 7.72 -11.64
CA GLU A 51 -20.53 7.72 -10.78
C GLU A 51 -20.27 7.06 -9.41
N TYR A 52 -19.28 6.16 -9.31
CA TYR A 52 -18.90 5.53 -8.04
C TYR A 52 -18.12 6.47 -7.12
N ASP A 53 -17.25 7.32 -7.68
CA ASP A 53 -16.44 8.26 -6.92
C ASP A 53 -16.20 9.54 -7.71
N ARG A 54 -17.14 10.47 -7.60
CA ARG A 54 -17.07 11.77 -8.27
C ARG A 54 -15.96 12.65 -7.70
N HIS A 55 -15.67 12.52 -6.41
CA HIS A 55 -14.65 13.31 -5.74
C HIS A 55 -13.27 12.96 -6.30
N PHE A 56 -12.96 11.67 -6.41
CA PHE A 56 -11.73 11.21 -7.03
C PHE A 56 -11.60 11.67 -8.49
N CYS A 57 -12.65 11.51 -9.30
CA CYS A 57 -12.61 11.95 -10.70
C CYS A 57 -12.31 13.46 -10.82
N HIS A 58 -12.93 14.28 -9.97
CA HIS A 58 -12.63 15.72 -9.92
C HIS A 58 -11.19 15.99 -9.45
N GLN A 59 -10.72 15.26 -8.43
CA GLN A 59 -9.36 15.38 -7.88
C GLN A 59 -8.29 15.07 -8.93
N VAL A 60 -8.50 14.05 -9.78
CA VAL A 60 -7.56 13.71 -10.87
C VAL A 60 -7.77 14.53 -12.15
N GLY A 61 -8.60 15.58 -12.09
CA GLY A 61 -8.76 16.56 -13.17
C GLY A 61 -9.76 16.18 -14.26
N VAL A 62 -10.64 15.20 -14.04
CA VAL A 62 -11.70 14.84 -14.98
C VAL A 62 -12.86 15.84 -14.85
N ARG A 63 -13.06 16.67 -15.89
CA ARG A 63 -14.10 17.71 -15.95
C ARG A 63 -15.22 17.43 -16.95
N ALA A 64 -15.03 16.47 -17.86
CA ALA A 64 -15.99 16.07 -18.87
C ALA A 64 -15.82 14.58 -19.19
N TYR A 65 -16.83 13.96 -19.79
CA TYR A 65 -16.79 12.55 -20.16
C TYR A 65 -16.97 12.35 -21.67
N PRO A 66 -16.26 11.38 -22.29
CA PRO A 66 -15.15 10.62 -21.70
C PRO A 66 -13.89 11.49 -21.54
N THR A 67 -13.06 11.21 -20.53
CA THR A 67 -11.69 11.76 -20.43
C THR A 67 -10.70 10.62 -20.31
N GLN A 68 -9.70 10.60 -21.18
CA GLN A 68 -8.68 9.57 -21.22
C GLN A 68 -7.37 10.14 -20.68
N LEU A 69 -6.82 9.52 -19.63
CA LEU A 69 -5.58 9.95 -18.96
C LEU A 69 -4.56 8.82 -18.95
N TYR A 70 -3.33 9.13 -19.39
CA TYR A 70 -2.18 8.25 -19.30
C TYR A 70 -1.33 8.59 -18.09
N TYR A 71 -1.14 7.64 -17.20
CA TYR A 71 -0.29 7.75 -16.02
C TYR A 71 1.01 6.99 -16.30
N LYS A 72 2.13 7.72 -16.28
CA LYS A 72 3.46 7.09 -16.27
C LYS A 72 3.66 6.32 -14.97
N LYS A 73 4.50 5.28 -15.01
CA LYS A 73 4.98 4.58 -13.81
C LYS A 73 5.42 5.58 -12.73
N ASN A 74 4.99 5.35 -11.49
CA ASN A 74 5.27 6.19 -10.32
C ASN A 74 4.85 7.66 -10.44
N SER A 75 3.92 7.99 -11.34
CA SER A 75 3.35 9.33 -11.46
C SER A 75 1.96 9.40 -10.84
N GLN A 76 1.65 10.50 -10.16
CA GLN A 76 0.29 10.87 -9.77
C GLN A 76 -0.40 11.76 -10.80
N HIS A 77 0.38 12.36 -11.71
CA HIS A 77 -0.13 13.25 -12.73
C HIS A 77 -0.44 12.47 -14.02
N GLY A 78 -1.71 12.52 -14.42
CA GLY A 78 -2.20 11.93 -15.66
C GLY A 78 -2.02 12.89 -16.83
N ILE A 79 -1.44 12.39 -17.92
CA ILE A 79 -1.29 13.11 -19.18
C ILE A 79 -2.57 12.91 -19.98
N ARG A 80 -3.27 13.99 -20.29
CA ARG A 80 -4.52 13.92 -21.04
C ARG A 80 -4.30 13.57 -22.50
N TYR A 81 -5.12 12.64 -23.02
CA TYR A 81 -5.24 12.40 -24.45
C TYR A 81 -6.25 13.38 -25.07
N THR A 82 -5.85 14.00 -26.18
CA THR A 82 -6.66 14.99 -26.92
C THR A 82 -6.73 14.69 -28.41
N GLY A 83 -6.24 13.52 -28.85
CA GLY A 83 -6.29 13.11 -30.25
C GLY A 83 -7.66 12.60 -30.67
N GLU A 84 -7.77 12.18 -31.92
CA GLU A 84 -9.00 11.61 -32.48
C GLU A 84 -9.36 10.28 -31.80
N ASN A 85 -10.65 9.96 -31.71
CA ASN A 85 -11.11 8.69 -31.13
C ASN A 85 -11.02 7.54 -32.16
N THR A 86 -9.81 7.27 -32.66
CA THR A 86 -9.50 6.14 -33.54
C THR A 86 -8.55 5.19 -32.85
N GLN A 87 -8.64 3.90 -33.18
CA GLN A 87 -7.77 2.86 -32.61
C GLN A 87 -6.29 3.23 -32.76
N VAL A 88 -5.88 3.64 -33.97
CA VAL A 88 -4.49 3.97 -34.29
C VAL A 88 -3.99 5.17 -33.47
N ALA A 89 -4.76 6.25 -33.38
CA ALA A 89 -4.33 7.46 -32.68
C ALA A 89 -4.19 7.24 -31.17
N ILE A 90 -5.14 6.52 -30.56
CA ILE A 90 -5.10 6.17 -29.14
C ILE A 90 -3.93 5.22 -28.84
N MET A 91 -3.72 4.21 -29.70
CA MET A 91 -2.63 3.25 -29.57
C MET A 91 -1.26 3.94 -29.65
N ARG A 92 -1.02 4.76 -30.68
CA ARG A 92 0.24 5.50 -30.84
C ARG A 92 0.53 6.40 -29.64
N PHE A 93 -0.48 7.10 -29.13
CA PHE A 93 -0.30 7.94 -27.95
C PHE A 93 0.23 7.17 -26.74
N ALA A 94 -0.22 5.93 -26.55
CA ALA A 94 0.26 5.06 -25.49
C ALA A 94 1.68 4.53 -25.77
N LEU A 95 1.95 4.10 -27.00
CA LEU A 95 3.24 3.54 -27.43
C LEU A 95 4.37 4.59 -27.43
N ASP A 96 4.12 5.82 -27.89
CA ASP A 96 5.10 6.92 -27.92
C ASP A 96 5.62 7.33 -26.53
N ARG A 97 4.94 6.87 -25.48
CA ARG A 97 5.29 7.12 -24.08
C ARG A 97 6.05 5.96 -23.44
N LEU A 98 6.24 4.87 -24.17
CA LEU A 98 7.12 3.77 -23.80
C LEU A 98 8.55 4.13 -24.19
N ASP A 99 9.51 3.79 -23.33
CA ASP A 99 10.94 3.97 -23.59
C ASP A 99 11.47 2.77 -24.40
N ILE A 100 10.90 2.57 -25.59
CA ILE A 100 11.14 1.39 -26.44
C ILE A 100 11.50 1.85 -27.84
N TYR A 101 12.64 1.36 -28.33
CA TYR A 101 13.17 1.69 -29.65
C TYR A 101 13.56 0.41 -30.38
N VAL A 102 13.22 0.32 -31.67
CA VAL A 102 13.57 -0.81 -32.54
C VAL A 102 14.76 -0.40 -33.42
N PRO A 103 16.00 -0.80 -33.07
CA PRO A 103 17.19 -0.40 -33.82
C PRO A 103 17.26 -1.04 -35.21
N LYS A 104 17.74 -0.24 -36.17
CA LYS A 104 18.17 -0.73 -37.49
C LYS A 104 19.54 -1.40 -37.38
N ILE A 105 19.73 -2.52 -38.07
CA ILE A 105 21.03 -3.21 -38.16
C ILE A 105 21.63 -3.10 -39.57
N SER A 106 22.96 -3.13 -39.64
CA SER A 106 23.72 -3.10 -40.89
C SER A 106 23.80 -4.48 -41.56
N ASP A 107 24.12 -4.51 -42.87
CA ASP A 107 24.35 -5.75 -43.63
C ASP A 107 25.42 -6.64 -42.99
N VAL A 108 26.45 -6.04 -42.38
CA VAL A 108 27.53 -6.76 -41.71
C VAL A 108 26.99 -7.48 -40.48
N GLN A 109 26.20 -6.80 -39.66
CA GLN A 109 25.58 -7.38 -38.46
C GLN A 109 24.60 -8.48 -38.84
N TRP A 110 23.73 -8.23 -39.83
CA TRP A 110 22.78 -9.20 -40.34
C TRP A 110 23.44 -10.52 -40.76
N LYS A 111 24.51 -10.46 -41.58
CA LYS A 111 25.26 -11.64 -42.02
C LYS A 111 25.96 -12.37 -40.87
N ARG A 112 26.42 -11.66 -39.85
CA ARG A 112 27.06 -12.27 -38.66
C ARG A 112 26.05 -13.01 -37.80
N PHE A 113 24.90 -12.38 -37.55
CA PHE A 113 23.80 -12.97 -36.79
C PHE A 113 23.30 -14.26 -37.41
N LEU A 114 23.02 -14.29 -38.72
CA LEU A 114 22.57 -15.51 -39.41
C LEU A 114 23.56 -16.66 -39.41
N ARG A 115 24.87 -16.38 -39.27
CA ARG A 115 25.93 -17.40 -39.25
C ARG A 115 26.26 -17.90 -37.84
N GLY A 116 25.53 -17.45 -36.81
CA GLY A 116 25.79 -17.80 -35.42
C GLY A 116 27.16 -17.34 -34.91
N LYS A 117 27.77 -16.33 -35.57
CA LYS A 117 29.13 -15.85 -35.22
C LYS A 117 29.13 -14.89 -34.03
N ASP A 118 27.97 -14.36 -33.67
CA ASP A 118 27.78 -13.51 -32.50
C ASP A 118 26.96 -14.27 -31.46
N ILE A 119 27.50 -14.38 -30.24
CA ILE A 119 26.78 -14.99 -29.12
C ILE A 119 25.64 -14.05 -28.74
N VAL A 120 24.42 -14.48 -28.99
CA VAL A 120 23.21 -13.80 -28.54
C VAL A 120 22.92 -14.23 -27.10
N GLU A 121 23.13 -13.33 -26.15
CA GLU A 121 22.80 -13.53 -24.73
C GLU A 121 21.29 -13.56 -24.47
N ARG A 122 20.50 -13.05 -25.42
CA ARG A 122 19.03 -13.06 -25.43
C ARG A 122 18.53 -13.42 -26.81
N PRO A 123 17.34 -14.06 -26.93
CA PRO A 123 16.73 -14.30 -28.22
C PRO A 123 16.50 -12.98 -28.96
N MET A 124 16.62 -12.99 -30.28
CA MET A 124 16.48 -11.79 -31.11
C MET A 124 15.44 -12.02 -32.20
N LEU A 125 14.55 -11.05 -32.40
CA LEU A 125 13.66 -10.99 -33.55
C LEU A 125 14.12 -9.88 -34.48
N ILE A 126 14.37 -10.21 -35.74
CA ILE A 126 14.76 -9.25 -36.76
C ILE A 126 13.64 -9.18 -37.80
N PHE A 127 12.96 -8.03 -37.88
CA PHE A 127 12.04 -7.74 -38.96
C PHE A 127 12.80 -7.49 -40.26
N THR A 128 12.38 -8.12 -41.34
CA THR A 128 12.97 -7.97 -42.67
C THR A 128 12.06 -7.09 -43.52
N CYS A 129 12.58 -5.95 -43.97
CA CYS A 129 11.87 -5.02 -44.85
C CYS A 129 12.60 -4.88 -46.21
N GLY A 130 11.91 -4.48 -47.27
CA GLY A 130 12.53 -4.15 -48.56
C GLY A 130 11.55 -3.45 -49.50
N ASP A 131 12.03 -2.90 -50.63
CA ASP A 131 11.26 -2.03 -51.54
C ASP A 131 10.03 -2.71 -52.20
N HIS A 132 10.03 -4.04 -52.25
CA HIS A 132 8.95 -4.85 -52.82
C HIS A 132 8.36 -5.86 -51.82
N GLN A 133 8.66 -5.72 -50.52
CA GLN A 133 8.26 -6.65 -49.46
C GLN A 133 7.36 -5.93 -48.46
N ASN A 134 6.16 -6.47 -48.21
CA ASN A 134 5.22 -5.93 -47.23
C ASN A 134 5.80 -6.13 -45.82
N CYS A 135 6.54 -5.16 -45.31
CA CYS A 135 7.08 -5.22 -43.95
C CYS A 135 5.97 -4.90 -42.93
N PHE A 136 6.10 -5.45 -41.71
CA PHE A 136 5.32 -4.99 -40.57
C PHE A 136 5.51 -3.48 -40.39
N SER A 137 4.42 -2.77 -40.09
CA SER A 137 4.45 -1.31 -39.95
C SER A 137 5.37 -0.88 -38.79
N PRO A 138 5.82 0.39 -38.74
CA PRO A 138 6.51 0.90 -37.55
C PRO A 138 5.75 0.64 -36.24
N ASP A 139 4.42 0.77 -36.27
CA ASP A 139 3.57 0.56 -35.10
C ASP A 139 3.54 -0.93 -34.68
N ASP A 140 3.40 -1.84 -35.65
CA ASP A 140 3.41 -3.29 -35.41
C ASP A 140 4.70 -3.74 -34.75
N ARG A 141 5.83 -3.24 -35.23
CA ARG A 141 7.15 -3.55 -34.68
C ARG A 141 7.30 -3.01 -33.26
N LEU A 142 6.75 -1.83 -32.97
CA LEU A 142 6.72 -1.28 -31.61
C LEU A 142 5.83 -2.10 -30.69
N VAL A 143 4.67 -2.57 -31.15
CA VAL A 143 3.80 -3.47 -30.39
C VAL A 143 4.56 -4.75 -30.03
N VAL A 144 5.22 -5.40 -31.00
CA VAL A 144 5.99 -6.62 -30.72
C VAL A 144 7.17 -6.35 -29.79
N ALA A 145 7.93 -5.27 -30.01
CA ALA A 145 9.03 -4.87 -29.13
C ALA A 145 8.56 -4.59 -27.71
N ALA A 146 7.37 -4.01 -27.54
CA ALA A 146 6.80 -3.73 -26.24
C ALA A 146 6.22 -4.97 -25.56
N THR A 147 5.59 -5.87 -26.32
CA THR A 147 5.06 -7.15 -25.82
C THR A 147 6.15 -8.05 -25.27
N PHE A 148 7.31 -8.08 -25.94
CA PHE A 148 8.45 -8.89 -25.55
C PHE A 148 9.58 -8.06 -24.91
N ASP A 149 9.24 -6.90 -24.32
CA ASP A 149 10.23 -6.06 -23.64
C ASP A 149 11.04 -6.90 -22.63
N LYS A 150 12.37 -6.82 -22.76
CA LYS A 150 13.36 -7.59 -21.99
C LYS A 150 13.38 -9.11 -22.19
N LEU A 151 12.45 -9.68 -22.97
CA LEU A 151 12.42 -11.11 -23.32
C LEU A 151 13.06 -11.39 -24.68
N ILE A 152 12.78 -10.56 -25.68
CA ILE A 152 13.30 -10.71 -27.05
C ILE A 152 13.84 -9.36 -27.52
N ASP A 153 15.08 -9.35 -28.00
CA ASP A 153 15.65 -8.17 -28.65
C ASP A 153 15.03 -7.98 -30.02
N VAL A 154 14.26 -6.90 -30.21
CA VAL A 154 13.60 -6.62 -31.48
C VAL A 154 14.43 -5.64 -32.30
N LYS A 155 14.76 -6.01 -33.54
CA LYS A 155 15.53 -5.20 -34.49
C LYS A 155 14.87 -5.19 -35.87
N VAL A 156 15.35 -4.32 -36.75
CA VAL A 156 14.92 -4.30 -38.16
C VAL A 156 16.13 -4.28 -39.09
N PHE A 157 16.04 -5.06 -40.16
CA PHE A 157 16.97 -5.06 -41.28
C PHE A 157 16.23 -4.64 -42.57
N THR A 158 16.89 -3.91 -43.45
CA THR A 158 16.32 -3.47 -44.74
C THR A 158 17.16 -4.06 -45.87
N CYS A 159 16.53 -4.89 -46.69
CA CYS A 159 17.16 -5.59 -47.80
C CYS A 159 17.33 -4.65 -49.00
N ALA A 160 18.54 -4.59 -49.55
CA ALA A 160 18.80 -3.89 -50.81
C ALA A 160 18.28 -4.72 -51.99
N ASP A 161 17.57 -4.08 -52.92
CA ASP A 161 17.04 -4.69 -54.17
C ASP A 161 16.20 -5.96 -53.95
N GLY A 162 15.61 -6.12 -52.76
CA GLY A 162 14.81 -7.30 -52.39
C GLY A 162 15.62 -8.58 -52.15
N ASN A 163 16.95 -8.51 -52.07
CA ASN A 163 17.80 -9.65 -51.72
C ASN A 163 18.26 -9.55 -50.26
N CYS A 164 17.59 -10.30 -49.37
CA CYS A 164 17.87 -10.26 -47.94
C CYS A 164 19.04 -11.15 -47.53
N HIS A 165 19.30 -12.27 -48.21
CA HIS A 165 20.39 -13.25 -48.06
C HIS A 165 20.00 -14.50 -48.88
N ASP A 166 20.94 -15.32 -49.34
CA ASP A 166 20.64 -16.50 -50.19
C ASP A 166 19.66 -17.52 -49.56
N ASN A 167 19.60 -17.56 -48.22
CA ASN A 167 18.74 -18.48 -47.45
C ASN A 167 17.46 -17.82 -46.92
N VAL A 168 17.19 -16.55 -47.23
CA VAL A 168 16.01 -15.84 -46.74
C VAL A 168 15.04 -15.65 -47.90
N SER A 169 13.85 -16.23 -47.77
CA SER A 169 12.84 -16.14 -48.82
C SER A 169 12.31 -14.71 -48.96
N ARG A 170 11.87 -14.35 -50.16
CA ARG A 170 11.21 -13.06 -50.44
C ARG A 170 9.89 -12.87 -49.67
N ASN A 171 9.33 -13.92 -49.08
CA ASN A 171 8.14 -13.86 -48.24
C ASN A 171 8.45 -13.94 -46.74
N THR A 172 9.72 -13.93 -46.32
CA THR A 172 10.10 -13.88 -44.91
C THR A 172 9.88 -12.47 -44.36
N HIS A 173 9.01 -12.32 -43.36
CA HIS A 173 8.70 -11.01 -42.76
C HIS A 173 9.47 -10.75 -41.46
N ALA A 174 9.89 -11.82 -40.79
CA ALA A 174 10.70 -11.75 -39.59
C ALA A 174 11.55 -13.02 -39.44
N VAL A 175 12.70 -12.88 -38.77
CA VAL A 175 13.61 -13.99 -38.43
C VAL A 175 13.85 -13.99 -36.94
N TYR A 176 13.58 -15.12 -36.28
CA TYR A 176 13.87 -15.32 -34.87
C TYR A 176 15.18 -16.09 -34.70
N LEU A 177 16.05 -15.55 -33.85
CA LEU A 177 17.34 -16.11 -33.51
C LEU A 177 17.28 -16.56 -32.04
N PRO A 178 17.34 -17.88 -31.77
CA PRO A 178 17.37 -18.38 -30.40
C PRO A 178 18.71 -18.06 -29.72
N ILE A 179 18.75 -18.17 -28.39
CA ILE A 179 20.01 -18.11 -27.62
C ILE A 179 20.95 -19.20 -28.14
N TYR A 180 22.23 -18.85 -28.32
CA TYR A 180 23.22 -19.79 -28.82
C TYR A 180 23.43 -20.94 -27.84
N ASN A 181 23.06 -22.17 -28.22
CA ASN A 181 23.37 -23.39 -27.48
C ASN A 181 24.22 -24.31 -28.38
N ALA A 182 25.32 -24.83 -27.84
CA ALA A 182 26.42 -25.46 -28.59
C ALA A 182 26.05 -26.71 -29.39
N SER A 183 24.83 -27.26 -29.23
CA SER A 183 24.42 -28.55 -29.78
C SER A 183 23.51 -28.48 -31.02
N SER A 184 22.75 -27.39 -31.23
CA SER A 184 21.75 -27.27 -32.31
C SER A 184 21.17 -25.86 -32.43
N TRP A 185 21.94 -24.90 -32.96
CA TRP A 185 21.46 -23.53 -33.19
C TRP A 185 21.06 -23.34 -34.66
N GLU A 186 19.80 -22.95 -34.91
CA GLU A 186 19.29 -22.62 -36.24
C GLU A 186 18.33 -21.41 -36.18
N PRO A 187 18.41 -20.45 -37.12
CA PRO A 187 17.43 -19.38 -37.28
C PRO A 187 16.03 -19.92 -37.65
N VAL A 188 14.99 -19.31 -37.09
CA VAL A 188 13.60 -19.61 -37.45
C VAL A 188 13.07 -18.50 -38.37
N PHE A 189 12.61 -18.89 -39.56
CA PHE A 189 12.08 -17.97 -40.57
C PHE A 189 10.55 -17.91 -40.51
N PHE A 190 9.99 -16.71 -40.36
CA PHE A 190 8.55 -16.49 -40.36
C PHE A 190 8.07 -16.04 -41.74
N ASP A 191 7.77 -17.04 -42.57
CA ASP A 191 7.31 -16.84 -43.94
C ASP A 191 5.81 -16.59 -44.00
N GLY A 192 5.38 -15.63 -44.83
CA GLY A 192 3.98 -15.34 -45.11
C GLY A 192 3.16 -14.78 -43.94
N LEU A 193 3.79 -14.40 -42.83
CA LEU A 193 3.13 -13.80 -41.67
C LEU A 193 3.04 -12.29 -41.83
N SER A 194 1.85 -11.80 -42.16
CA SER A 194 1.55 -10.36 -42.21
C SER A 194 0.68 -9.86 -41.04
N ASP A 195 0.20 -10.77 -40.18
CA ASP A 195 -0.58 -10.42 -38.99
C ASP A 195 0.29 -10.45 -37.72
N VAL A 196 0.21 -9.37 -36.94
CA VAL A 196 1.01 -9.17 -35.73
C VAL A 196 0.63 -10.17 -34.65
N ASN A 197 -0.66 -10.47 -34.49
CA ASN A 197 -1.12 -11.39 -33.45
C ASN A 197 -0.59 -12.81 -33.73
N ALA A 198 -0.68 -13.26 -34.98
CA ALA A 198 -0.12 -14.53 -35.40
C ALA A 198 1.41 -14.61 -35.19
N LEU A 199 2.14 -13.50 -35.41
CA LEU A 199 3.57 -13.44 -35.11
C LEU A 199 3.84 -13.54 -33.60
N VAL A 200 3.09 -12.80 -32.77
CA VAL A 200 3.20 -12.85 -31.31
C VAL A 200 2.95 -14.28 -30.79
N GLU A 201 1.93 -14.97 -31.29
CA GLU A 201 1.64 -16.36 -30.92
C GLU A 201 2.81 -17.29 -31.25
N LYS A 202 3.35 -17.22 -32.48
CA LYS A 202 4.50 -18.04 -32.87
C LYS A 202 5.76 -17.74 -32.07
N LEU A 203 6.01 -16.47 -31.73
CA LEU A 203 7.17 -16.09 -30.92
C LEU A 203 7.11 -16.70 -29.52
N LEU A 204 5.92 -16.79 -28.93
CA LEU A 204 5.73 -17.42 -27.63
C LEU A 204 6.09 -18.91 -27.67
N ASP A 205 5.83 -19.62 -28.77
CA ASP A 205 6.20 -21.03 -28.93
C ASP A 205 7.73 -21.26 -28.93
N HIS A 206 8.52 -20.22 -29.18
CA HIS A 206 9.98 -20.28 -29.18
C HIS A 206 10.66 -19.74 -27.92
N LEU A 207 9.91 -19.18 -26.97
CA LEU A 207 10.46 -18.81 -25.66
C LEU A 207 10.84 -20.05 -24.84
N PRO A 208 11.88 -19.98 -23.99
CA PRO A 208 12.28 -21.12 -23.16
C PRO A 208 11.11 -21.59 -22.29
N ALA A 209 10.90 -22.91 -22.26
CA ALA A 209 9.87 -23.51 -21.42
C ALA A 209 10.19 -23.30 -19.93
N PRO A 210 9.18 -23.10 -19.07
CA PRO A 210 9.38 -23.06 -17.63
C PRO A 210 9.99 -24.38 -17.14
N ARG A 211 10.93 -24.29 -16.18
CA ARG A 211 11.61 -25.46 -15.61
C ARG A 211 10.58 -26.34 -14.88
N GLU A 212 10.55 -27.63 -15.22
CA GLU A 212 9.84 -28.62 -14.40
C GLU A 212 10.65 -28.88 -13.13
N LEU A 213 10.01 -28.76 -11.98
CA LEU A 213 10.60 -28.92 -10.65
C LEU A 213 10.06 -30.18 -9.98
N THR A 214 10.92 -30.85 -9.22
CA THR A 214 10.60 -31.96 -8.33
C THR A 214 10.46 -31.49 -6.88
N ASP A 215 10.00 -32.37 -6.00
CA ASP A 215 10.03 -32.18 -4.55
C ASP A 215 11.43 -31.93 -3.98
N ASN A 216 12.44 -32.61 -4.53
CA ASN A 216 13.82 -32.39 -4.20
C ASN A 216 14.31 -30.99 -4.65
N ASP A 217 13.98 -30.57 -5.87
CA ASP A 217 14.29 -29.22 -6.34
C ASP A 217 13.66 -28.16 -5.43
N PHE A 218 12.38 -28.33 -5.05
CA PHE A 218 11.69 -27.40 -4.15
C PHE A 218 12.40 -27.28 -2.79
N THR A 219 12.83 -28.41 -2.22
CA THR A 219 13.55 -28.44 -0.94
C THR A 219 14.91 -27.76 -1.03
N ILE A 220 15.66 -28.01 -2.11
CA ILE A 220 16.96 -27.37 -2.38
C ILE A 220 16.79 -25.85 -2.53
N ILE A 221 15.78 -25.42 -3.29
CA ILE A 221 15.51 -24.00 -3.51
C ILE A 221 15.11 -23.33 -2.20
N LYS A 222 14.22 -23.95 -1.41
CA LYS A 222 13.77 -23.40 -0.12
C LYS A 222 14.91 -23.31 0.91
N GLY A 223 15.90 -24.20 0.83
CA GLY A 223 17.04 -24.25 1.75
C GLY A 223 18.27 -23.49 1.25
N THR A 224 19.03 -24.09 0.33
CA THR A 224 20.38 -23.66 -0.04
C THR A 224 20.42 -22.57 -1.12
N GLU A 225 19.37 -22.42 -1.92
CA GLU A 225 19.22 -21.32 -2.90
C GLU A 225 18.19 -20.28 -2.44
N ALA A 226 17.98 -20.18 -1.12
CA ALA A 226 16.91 -19.39 -0.54
C ALA A 226 16.99 -17.89 -0.85
N ASP A 227 18.08 -17.36 -1.40
CA ASP A 227 18.21 -15.94 -1.75
C ASP A 227 17.50 -15.56 -3.07
N VAL A 228 17.06 -16.55 -3.86
CA VAL A 228 16.43 -16.33 -5.16
C VAL A 228 14.92 -16.56 -5.09
N ALA A 229 14.14 -15.66 -5.70
CA ALA A 229 12.69 -15.79 -5.75
C ALA A 229 12.23 -16.72 -6.89
N TRP A 230 11.24 -17.57 -6.61
CA TRP A 230 10.62 -18.48 -7.58
C TRP A 230 9.11 -18.37 -7.58
N LEU A 231 8.53 -18.06 -8.74
CA LEU A 231 7.11 -18.21 -9.00
C LEU A 231 6.85 -19.60 -9.59
N ILE A 232 6.12 -20.41 -8.84
CA ILE A 232 5.92 -21.83 -9.13
C ILE A 232 4.44 -22.08 -9.46
N CYS A 233 4.17 -22.66 -10.63
CA CYS A 233 2.84 -23.13 -10.99
C CYS A 233 2.67 -24.60 -10.59
N PHE A 234 1.74 -24.87 -9.67
CA PHE A 234 1.33 -26.22 -9.30
C PHE A 234 0.15 -26.63 -10.16
N TYR A 235 0.27 -27.77 -10.83
CA TYR A 235 -0.72 -28.20 -11.82
C TYR A 235 -0.95 -29.71 -11.83
N LEU A 236 -2.01 -30.13 -12.51
CA LEU A 236 -2.39 -31.51 -12.70
C LEU A 236 -2.92 -31.70 -14.12
N GLY A 237 -2.51 -32.75 -14.81
CA GLY A 237 -2.90 -33.02 -16.19
C GLY A 237 -1.95 -32.38 -17.22
N ASP A 238 -2.50 -31.93 -18.34
CA ASP A 238 -1.73 -31.37 -19.45
C ASP A 238 -1.15 -29.98 -19.12
N SER A 239 0.10 -29.74 -19.55
CA SER A 239 0.83 -28.49 -19.31
C SER A 239 0.83 -27.52 -20.49
N ALA A 240 0.36 -27.90 -21.69
CA ALA A 240 0.54 -27.06 -22.89
C ALA A 240 0.01 -25.62 -22.72
N ALA A 241 -1.21 -25.47 -22.19
CA ALA A 241 -1.79 -24.14 -21.93
C ALA A 241 -1.06 -23.37 -20.82
N ILE A 242 -0.53 -24.07 -19.83
CA ILE A 242 0.21 -23.50 -18.69
C ILE A 242 1.57 -23.00 -19.17
N ASP A 243 2.25 -23.76 -20.03
CA ASP A 243 3.55 -23.39 -20.59
C ASP A 243 3.42 -22.11 -21.41
N LEU A 244 2.39 -22.01 -22.25
CA LEU A 244 2.09 -20.79 -22.99
C LEU A 244 1.80 -19.61 -22.04
N GLN A 245 1.03 -19.84 -20.97
CA GLN A 245 0.74 -18.80 -19.98
C GLN A 245 2.01 -18.33 -19.27
N MET A 246 2.86 -19.26 -18.81
CA MET A 246 4.11 -18.99 -18.11
C MET A 246 5.08 -18.20 -18.97
N ARG A 247 5.20 -18.52 -20.27
CA ARG A 247 6.05 -17.78 -21.21
C ARG A 247 5.62 -16.32 -21.39
N LYS A 248 4.33 -16.02 -21.18
CA LYS A 248 3.81 -14.63 -21.17
C LYS A 248 4.08 -13.89 -19.85
N LEU A 249 4.52 -14.57 -18.79
CA LEU A 249 4.80 -13.94 -17.50
C LEU A 249 6.25 -13.43 -17.46
N SER A 250 6.45 -12.16 -17.77
CA SER A 250 7.77 -11.51 -17.57
C SER A 250 7.83 -10.84 -16.20
N ILE A 251 8.65 -11.37 -15.29
CA ILE A 251 8.84 -10.81 -13.95
C ILE A 251 10.34 -10.70 -13.66
N SER A 252 10.83 -9.47 -13.57
CA SER A 252 12.24 -9.18 -13.30
C SER A 252 12.66 -9.74 -11.93
N GLY A 253 13.74 -10.52 -11.89
CA GLY A 253 14.31 -11.05 -10.65
C GLY A 253 13.54 -12.22 -10.03
N VAL A 254 12.64 -12.86 -10.78
CA VAL A 254 11.87 -14.03 -10.33
C VAL A 254 12.01 -15.15 -11.34
N ASN A 255 12.41 -16.31 -10.87
CA ASN A 255 12.48 -17.52 -11.69
C ASN A 255 11.10 -18.14 -11.85
N LEU A 256 10.86 -18.79 -12.99
CA LEU A 256 9.61 -19.49 -13.28
C LEU A 256 9.81 -21.00 -13.22
N GLY A 257 8.98 -21.69 -12.45
CA GLY A 257 8.98 -23.14 -12.34
C GLY A 257 7.57 -23.74 -12.36
N LYS A 258 7.45 -25.01 -12.69
CA LYS A 258 6.18 -25.75 -12.59
C LYS A 258 6.37 -27.09 -11.88
N ILE A 259 5.38 -27.49 -11.11
CA ILE A 259 5.36 -28.75 -10.37
C ILE A 259 4.09 -29.52 -10.72
N HIS A 260 4.25 -30.71 -11.29
CA HIS A 260 3.15 -31.64 -11.52
C HIS A 260 2.75 -32.35 -10.21
N CYS A 261 1.60 -32.01 -9.64
CA CYS A 261 1.15 -32.54 -8.34
C CYS A 261 0.70 -34.01 -8.39
N GLY A 262 0.39 -34.56 -9.56
CA GLY A 262 0.18 -36.02 -9.69
C GLY A 262 1.47 -36.84 -9.51
N ARG A 263 2.65 -36.22 -9.69
CA ARG A 263 3.96 -36.85 -9.46
C ARG A 263 4.52 -36.50 -8.08
N ASN A 264 4.25 -35.28 -7.61
CA ASN A 264 4.75 -34.73 -6.35
C ASN A 264 3.62 -34.55 -5.31
N GLY A 265 2.75 -35.55 -5.17
CA GLY A 265 1.50 -35.43 -4.39
C GLY A 265 1.71 -35.09 -2.92
N GLN A 266 2.75 -35.67 -2.29
CA GLN A 266 3.07 -35.39 -0.90
C GLN A 266 3.44 -33.92 -0.67
N LEU A 267 4.32 -33.36 -1.51
CA LEU A 267 4.69 -31.94 -1.45
C LEU A 267 3.46 -31.05 -1.60
N CYS A 268 2.64 -31.29 -2.64
CA CYS A 268 1.46 -30.47 -2.89
C CYS A 268 0.46 -30.54 -1.74
N SER A 269 0.26 -31.72 -1.14
CA SER A 269 -0.58 -31.91 0.04
C SER A 269 -0.05 -31.12 1.25
N THR A 270 1.25 -31.21 1.54
CA THR A 270 1.90 -30.47 2.65
C THR A 270 1.81 -28.95 2.46
N LEU A 271 1.95 -28.45 1.23
CA LEU A 271 1.81 -27.04 0.90
C LEU A 271 0.35 -26.56 0.85
N GLY A 272 -0.62 -27.46 1.04
CA GLY A 272 -2.04 -27.11 1.00
C GLY A 272 -2.57 -26.82 -0.42
N VAL A 273 -1.90 -27.32 -1.45
CA VAL A 273 -2.33 -27.17 -2.84
C VAL A 273 -3.54 -28.07 -3.10
N ASN A 274 -4.72 -27.44 -3.22
CA ASN A 274 -6.01 -28.14 -3.37
C ASN A 274 -6.81 -27.73 -4.63
N ARG A 275 -6.24 -26.85 -5.46
CA ARG A 275 -6.84 -26.36 -6.72
C ARG A 275 -5.78 -26.26 -7.80
N TYR A 276 -6.17 -26.47 -9.05
CA TYR A 276 -5.24 -26.53 -10.18
C TYR A 276 -5.75 -25.73 -11.39
N PRO A 277 -4.86 -25.01 -12.10
CA PRO A 277 -3.52 -24.63 -11.65
C PRO A 277 -3.60 -23.62 -10.48
N ILE A 278 -2.59 -23.63 -9.61
CA ILE A 278 -2.40 -22.59 -8.59
C ILE A 278 -0.95 -22.12 -8.60
N TRP A 279 -0.75 -20.83 -8.35
CA TRP A 279 0.57 -20.22 -8.31
C TRP A 279 1.03 -20.07 -6.87
N GLY A 280 2.29 -20.32 -6.61
CA GLY A 280 2.94 -20.07 -5.32
C GLY A 280 4.21 -19.27 -5.50
N MET A 281 4.54 -18.44 -4.53
CA MET A 281 5.78 -17.71 -4.47
C MET A 281 6.66 -18.32 -3.38
N LEU A 282 7.82 -18.84 -3.78
CA LEU A 282 8.91 -19.16 -2.87
C LEU A 282 9.87 -17.97 -2.85
N LYS A 283 9.99 -17.34 -1.68
CA LYS A 283 10.61 -16.02 -1.51
C LYS A 283 12.06 -16.13 -1.10
N PRO A 284 12.82 -15.02 -1.25
CA PRO A 284 14.08 -14.85 -0.56
C PRO A 284 13.93 -15.13 0.94
N GLY A 285 14.80 -15.98 1.51
CA GLY A 285 14.73 -16.47 2.89
C GLY A 285 13.84 -17.70 3.11
N GLY A 286 13.30 -18.32 2.04
CA GLY A 286 12.59 -19.60 2.11
C GLY A 286 11.12 -19.55 2.54
N ALA A 287 10.58 -18.37 2.81
CA ALA A 287 9.15 -18.18 3.08
C ALA A 287 8.32 -18.49 1.81
N PHE A 288 7.17 -19.14 1.98
CA PHE A 288 6.31 -19.57 0.87
C PHE A 288 4.89 -19.02 1.03
N GLU A 289 4.25 -18.65 -0.06
CA GLU A 289 2.83 -18.25 -0.11
C GLU A 289 2.15 -18.78 -1.36
N LEU A 290 0.84 -19.01 -1.29
CA LEU A 290 0.00 -19.33 -2.44
C LEU A 290 -0.80 -18.09 -2.91
N ASP A 291 -0.96 -17.97 -4.23
CA ASP A 291 -1.85 -16.98 -4.83
C ASP A 291 -3.28 -17.50 -4.84
N HIS A 292 -4.11 -16.84 -4.03
CA HIS A 292 -5.54 -17.10 -3.96
C HIS A 292 -6.38 -16.15 -4.82
N GLY A 293 -5.73 -15.21 -5.52
CA GLY A 293 -6.34 -14.26 -6.44
C GLY A 293 -6.89 -14.87 -7.73
N LYS A 294 -7.19 -14.00 -8.69
CA LYS A 294 -7.65 -14.39 -10.03
C LYS A 294 -6.47 -14.91 -10.85
N SER A 295 -6.73 -15.86 -11.74
CA SER A 295 -5.72 -16.49 -12.60
C SER A 295 -5.29 -15.66 -13.82
N SER A 296 -5.56 -14.36 -13.85
CA SER A 296 -5.13 -13.49 -14.96
C SER A 296 -3.63 -13.20 -14.85
N ASN A 297 -2.92 -13.07 -15.97
CA ASN A 297 -1.49 -12.77 -15.95
C ASN A 297 -1.16 -11.49 -15.16
N ASN A 298 -2.00 -10.47 -15.30
CA ASN A 298 -1.83 -9.22 -14.57
C ASN A 298 -1.98 -9.39 -13.05
N ASP A 299 -2.84 -10.29 -12.59
CA ASP A 299 -3.04 -10.52 -11.16
C ASP A 299 -1.92 -11.41 -10.59
N ILE A 300 -1.47 -12.42 -11.34
CA ILE A 300 -0.29 -13.24 -11.01
C ILE A 300 0.97 -12.37 -10.89
N ILE A 301 1.19 -11.45 -11.85
CA ILE A 301 2.33 -10.52 -11.82
C ILE A 301 2.26 -9.60 -10.59
N LYS A 302 1.07 -9.06 -10.25
CA LYS A 302 0.92 -8.23 -9.04
C LYS A 302 1.19 -9.01 -7.77
N PHE A 303 0.64 -10.22 -7.67
CA PHE A 303 0.90 -11.12 -6.55
C PHE A 303 2.41 -11.34 -6.42
N ALA A 304 3.07 -11.71 -7.51
CA ALA A 304 4.49 -12.01 -7.50
C ALA A 304 5.34 -10.79 -7.10
N GLN A 305 5.12 -9.63 -7.72
CA GLN A 305 5.86 -8.39 -7.42
C GLN A 305 5.72 -7.94 -5.97
N LEU A 306 4.55 -8.12 -5.37
CA LEU A 306 4.33 -7.78 -3.96
C LEU A 306 4.91 -8.85 -3.04
N SER A 307 4.65 -10.13 -3.33
CA SER A 307 5.02 -11.27 -2.49
C SER A 307 6.54 -11.41 -2.36
N VAL A 308 7.30 -11.16 -3.43
CA VAL A 308 8.78 -11.15 -3.43
C VAL A 308 9.35 -10.14 -2.44
N LYS A 309 8.71 -8.97 -2.30
CA LYS A 309 9.16 -7.92 -1.37
C LYS A 309 8.78 -8.24 0.08
N THR A 310 7.74 -9.05 0.29
CA THR A 310 7.17 -9.34 1.62
C THR A 310 7.73 -10.65 2.16
N THR A 311 9.04 -10.72 2.40
CA THR A 311 9.73 -11.94 2.89
C THR A 311 9.23 -12.40 4.27
N ASN A 312 8.65 -11.49 5.05
CA ASN A 312 8.14 -11.72 6.40
C ASN A 312 6.68 -12.25 6.46
N VAL A 313 6.13 -12.75 5.35
CA VAL A 313 4.79 -13.38 5.29
C VAL A 313 4.93 -14.82 4.85
N GLN A 314 4.28 -15.75 5.56
CA GLN A 314 4.37 -17.17 5.25
C GLN A 314 3.01 -17.87 5.35
N ALA A 315 2.71 -18.70 4.37
CA ALA A 315 1.67 -19.71 4.47
C ALA A 315 2.17 -20.83 5.40
N LEU A 316 1.52 -20.95 6.55
CA LEU A 316 1.94 -21.87 7.59
C LEU A 316 1.40 -23.26 7.30
N THR A 317 2.29 -24.25 7.39
CA THR A 317 1.90 -25.66 7.47
C THR A 317 1.25 -25.95 8.82
N LEU A 318 0.62 -27.13 8.93
CA LEU A 318 0.01 -27.58 10.18
C LEU A 318 1.03 -27.62 11.33
N GLU A 319 2.22 -28.16 11.10
CA GLU A 319 3.27 -28.30 12.11
C GLU A 319 3.78 -26.94 12.59
N GLU A 320 4.01 -26.00 11.66
CA GLU A 320 4.44 -24.65 11.99
C GLU A 320 3.37 -23.89 12.79
N ALA A 321 2.10 -23.96 12.37
CA ALA A 321 1.01 -23.30 13.07
C ALA A 321 0.82 -23.85 14.49
N VAL A 322 0.86 -25.17 14.65
CA VAL A 322 0.79 -25.85 15.97
C VAL A 322 1.98 -25.47 16.86
N SER A 323 3.19 -25.42 16.29
CA SER A 323 4.41 -24.98 17.00
C SER A 323 4.28 -23.54 17.50
N ILE A 324 3.74 -22.63 16.70
CA ILE A 324 3.55 -21.23 17.07
C ILE A 324 2.51 -21.10 18.20
N LEU A 325 1.38 -21.80 18.08
CA LEU A 325 0.24 -21.68 19.02
C LEU A 325 0.47 -22.35 20.37
N HIS A 326 1.37 -23.34 20.47
CA HIS A 326 1.71 -23.99 21.73
C HIS A 326 2.93 -23.41 22.44
N ARG A 327 3.54 -22.33 21.92
CA ARG A 327 4.68 -21.70 22.59
C ARG A 327 4.26 -21.03 23.90
N HIS A 328 5.07 -21.28 24.92
CA HIS A 328 4.92 -20.65 26.23
C HIS A 328 5.83 -19.42 26.41
N ASN A 329 6.95 -19.36 25.68
CA ASN A 329 7.86 -18.22 25.72
C ASN A 329 7.46 -17.17 24.67
N GLY A 330 7.47 -15.89 25.06
CA GLY A 330 7.10 -14.74 24.23
C GLY A 330 8.24 -14.17 23.36
N ASP A 331 9.24 -14.99 23.05
CA ASP A 331 10.44 -14.52 22.31
C ASP A 331 10.14 -14.26 20.82
N GLU A 332 9.05 -14.84 20.29
CA GLU A 332 8.59 -14.61 18.92
C GLU A 332 7.12 -14.18 18.90
N VAL A 333 6.85 -13.05 18.24
CA VAL A 333 5.51 -12.50 18.08
C VAL A 333 5.01 -12.77 16.66
N TRP A 334 3.80 -13.32 16.53
CA TRP A 334 3.21 -13.67 15.26
C TRP A 334 1.87 -12.98 15.06
N PHE A 335 1.69 -12.30 13.93
CA PHE A 335 0.38 -11.87 13.47
C PHE A 335 -0.18 -12.91 12.48
N LEU A 336 -1.22 -13.63 12.91
CA LEU A 336 -1.81 -14.75 12.19
C LEU A 336 -3.13 -14.35 11.52
N ASP A 337 -3.27 -14.67 10.24
CA ASP A 337 -4.52 -14.55 9.47
C ASP A 337 -5.10 -15.93 9.15
N TRP A 338 -6.26 -16.23 9.74
CA TRP A 338 -7.03 -17.44 9.52
C TRP A 338 -8.08 -17.16 8.45
N TYR A 339 -7.98 -17.83 7.31
CA TYR A 339 -8.75 -17.46 6.14
C TYR A 339 -9.20 -18.66 5.30
N THR A 340 -10.03 -18.40 4.30
CA THR A 340 -10.38 -19.38 3.26
C THR A 340 -10.18 -18.78 1.85
N PRO A 341 -9.69 -19.57 0.87
CA PRO A 341 -9.41 -19.07 -0.49
C PRO A 341 -10.62 -18.56 -1.29
N TRP A 342 -11.82 -19.02 -0.97
CA TRP A 342 -13.06 -18.65 -1.67
C TRP A 342 -13.73 -17.41 -1.08
N CYS A 343 -13.21 -16.85 0.02
CA CYS A 343 -13.77 -15.71 0.73
C CYS A 343 -13.21 -14.39 0.14
N PRO A 344 -14.01 -13.55 -0.54
CA PRO A 344 -13.50 -12.33 -1.16
C PRO A 344 -12.88 -11.33 -0.17
N PRO A 345 -13.46 -11.07 1.03
CA PRO A 345 -12.81 -10.25 2.05
C PRO A 345 -11.47 -10.78 2.52
N CYS A 346 -11.29 -12.11 2.54
CA CYS A 346 -10.04 -12.77 2.91
C CYS A 346 -8.94 -12.46 1.89
N ILE A 347 -9.24 -12.62 0.60
CA ILE A 347 -8.28 -12.33 -0.47
C ILE A 347 -7.89 -10.85 -0.50
N GLN A 348 -8.85 -9.96 -0.19
CA GLN A 348 -8.56 -8.53 -0.01
C GLN A 348 -7.61 -8.29 1.17
N PHE A 349 -7.86 -8.95 2.31
CA PHE A 349 -7.03 -8.77 3.49
C PHE A 349 -5.61 -9.31 3.33
N LEU A 350 -5.40 -10.40 2.57
CA LEU A 350 -4.04 -10.89 2.27
C LEU A 350 -3.14 -9.82 1.64
N MET A 351 -3.69 -8.94 0.78
CA MET A 351 -2.92 -7.81 0.23
C MET A 351 -2.55 -6.78 1.30
N GLU A 352 -3.48 -6.47 2.20
CA GLU A 352 -3.27 -5.54 3.30
C GLU A 352 -2.29 -6.10 4.34
N LEU A 353 -2.34 -7.40 4.59
CA LEU A 353 -1.41 -8.14 5.45
C LEU A 353 0.03 -8.03 4.91
N ARG A 354 0.22 -8.27 3.61
CA ARG A 354 1.51 -8.07 2.94
C ARG A 354 2.01 -6.64 3.10
N ARG A 355 1.16 -5.64 2.83
CA ARG A 355 1.53 -4.23 3.02
C ARG A 355 1.93 -3.92 4.46
N ALA A 356 1.18 -4.40 5.44
CA ALA A 356 1.53 -4.23 6.85
C ALA A 356 2.86 -4.87 7.20
N SER A 357 3.14 -6.08 6.67
CA SER A 357 4.38 -6.81 6.96
C SER A 357 5.65 -6.08 6.52
N LEU A 358 5.57 -5.18 5.54
CA LEU A 358 6.70 -4.37 5.09
C LEU A 358 7.17 -3.35 6.12
N GLU A 359 6.31 -3.00 7.10
CA GLU A 359 6.63 -2.05 8.17
C GLU A 359 7.26 -2.72 9.40
N PHE A 360 7.43 -4.05 9.37
CA PHE A 360 7.97 -4.81 10.49
C PHE A 360 9.11 -5.73 10.06
N ASP A 361 10.22 -5.63 10.76
CA ASP A 361 11.28 -6.63 10.67
C ASP A 361 10.83 -7.97 11.27
N ALA A 362 11.29 -9.08 10.70
CA ALA A 362 10.93 -10.43 11.13
C ALA A 362 11.40 -10.77 12.56
N SER A 363 12.42 -10.08 13.08
CA SER A 363 12.83 -10.16 14.49
C SER A 363 11.83 -9.52 15.45
N ILE A 364 10.96 -8.64 14.95
CA ILE A 364 10.00 -7.89 15.75
C ILE A 364 8.64 -8.58 15.75
N VAL A 365 8.08 -8.82 14.56
CA VAL A 365 6.81 -9.53 14.35
C VAL A 365 6.90 -10.30 13.04
N ARG A 366 6.46 -11.55 13.05
CA ARG A 366 6.30 -12.39 11.86
C ARG A 366 4.85 -12.46 11.43
N PHE A 367 4.59 -12.67 10.14
CA PHE A 367 3.22 -12.78 9.63
C PHE A 367 2.96 -14.19 9.06
N GLY A 368 1.87 -14.80 9.52
CA GLY A 368 1.47 -16.14 9.12
C GLY A 368 0.06 -16.17 8.56
N THR A 369 -0.18 -16.98 7.53
CA THR A 369 -1.53 -17.23 7.00
C THR A 369 -1.86 -18.70 7.13
N ILE A 370 -3.07 -19.02 7.61
CA ILE A 370 -3.55 -20.39 7.83
C ILE A 370 -4.81 -20.59 6.99
N ASP A 371 -4.72 -21.51 6.02
CA ASP A 371 -5.85 -21.89 5.18
C ASP A 371 -6.75 -22.89 5.92
N CYS A 372 -7.93 -22.43 6.33
CA CYS A 372 -8.89 -23.26 7.05
C CYS A 372 -9.66 -24.26 6.19
N THR A 373 -9.50 -24.23 4.86
CA THR A 373 -9.96 -25.31 3.96
C THR A 373 -9.01 -26.50 3.96
N VAL A 374 -7.72 -26.26 4.22
CA VAL A 374 -6.69 -27.31 4.35
C VAL A 374 -6.62 -27.78 5.81
N HIS A 375 -6.52 -26.87 6.77
CA HIS A 375 -6.32 -27.17 8.19
C HIS A 375 -7.63 -27.11 9.01
N THR A 376 -8.68 -27.79 8.52
CA THR A 376 -10.04 -27.68 9.09
C THR A 376 -10.13 -28.08 10.56
N ALA A 377 -9.33 -29.05 11.01
CA ALA A 377 -9.31 -29.50 12.41
C ALA A 377 -8.70 -28.45 13.34
N LEU A 378 -7.56 -27.85 12.93
CA LEU A 378 -6.90 -26.79 13.67
C LEU A 378 -7.82 -25.56 13.83
N CYS A 379 -8.44 -25.10 12.74
CA CYS A 379 -9.33 -23.95 12.80
C CYS A 379 -10.55 -24.20 13.69
N ARG A 380 -11.12 -25.42 13.68
CA ARG A 380 -12.21 -25.81 14.59
C ARG A 380 -11.76 -25.85 16.04
N GLN A 381 -10.59 -26.41 16.33
CA GLN A 381 -10.03 -26.47 17.69
C GLN A 381 -9.84 -25.06 18.28
N HIS A 382 -9.41 -24.10 17.47
CA HIS A 382 -9.26 -22.70 17.88
C HIS A 382 -10.55 -21.86 17.72
N SER A 383 -11.70 -22.51 17.52
CA SER A 383 -13.01 -21.84 17.45
C SER A 383 -13.10 -20.73 16.40
N ILE A 384 -12.40 -20.88 15.28
CA ILE A 384 -12.46 -19.93 14.16
C ILE A 384 -13.80 -20.13 13.42
N GLN A 385 -14.74 -19.21 13.63
CA GLN A 385 -16.10 -19.28 13.08
C GLN A 385 -16.31 -18.40 11.83
N TYR A 386 -15.50 -17.36 11.68
CA TYR A 386 -15.65 -16.35 10.62
C TYR A 386 -14.31 -16.11 9.94
N TYR A 387 -14.35 -15.70 8.67
CA TYR A 387 -13.14 -15.45 7.88
C TYR A 387 -13.20 -14.06 7.23
N PRO A 388 -12.07 -13.31 7.17
CA PRO A 388 -10.80 -13.62 7.83
C PRO A 388 -10.87 -13.31 9.34
N THR A 389 -10.30 -14.20 10.15
CA THR A 389 -10.06 -13.96 11.58
C THR A 389 -8.56 -13.74 11.77
N ALA A 390 -8.18 -12.59 12.33
CA ALA A 390 -6.78 -12.25 12.50
C ALA A 390 -6.46 -12.00 13.98
N MET A 391 -5.25 -12.33 14.41
CA MET A 391 -4.84 -12.19 15.80
C MET A 391 -3.32 -12.02 15.94
N LEU A 392 -2.91 -11.31 16.98
CA LEU A 392 -1.52 -11.23 17.41
C LEU A 392 -1.29 -12.25 18.52
N VAL A 393 -0.33 -13.15 18.32
CA VAL A 393 0.10 -14.18 19.26
C VAL A 393 1.48 -13.79 19.80
N ASN A 394 1.61 -13.74 21.11
CA ASN A 394 2.85 -13.49 21.83
C ASN A 394 2.95 -14.45 23.01
N GLY A 395 3.71 -15.54 22.85
CA GLY A 395 3.71 -16.66 23.79
C GLY A 395 2.28 -17.19 24.00
N SER A 396 1.85 -17.27 25.25
CA SER A 396 0.47 -17.69 25.59
C SER A 396 -0.59 -16.59 25.45
N SER A 397 -0.20 -15.34 25.18
CA SER A 397 -1.13 -14.23 24.99
C SER A 397 -1.60 -14.15 23.55
N THR A 398 -2.93 -14.12 23.35
CA THR A 398 -3.55 -13.94 22.04
C THR A 398 -4.46 -12.72 22.05
N HIS A 399 -4.28 -11.81 21.11
CA HIS A 399 -5.07 -10.61 20.97
C HIS A 399 -5.79 -10.61 19.62
N LEU A 400 -7.13 -10.66 19.65
CA LEU A 400 -7.95 -10.67 18.45
C LEU A 400 -7.93 -9.30 17.75
N PHE A 401 -7.77 -9.30 16.43
CA PHE A 401 -7.85 -8.12 15.59
C PHE A 401 -9.26 -7.97 14.99
N THR A 402 -10.07 -7.11 15.60
CA THR A 402 -11.51 -6.96 15.29
C THR A 402 -11.85 -5.74 14.43
N ILE A 403 -10.91 -4.81 14.25
CA ILE A 403 -11.15 -3.57 13.48
C ILE A 403 -11.04 -3.81 11.97
N GLN A 404 -11.30 -2.75 11.18
CA GLN A 404 -11.28 -2.83 9.73
C GLN A 404 -9.93 -3.34 9.22
N LYS A 405 -9.99 -4.33 8.31
CA LYS A 405 -8.89 -5.15 7.80
C LYS A 405 -8.04 -4.39 6.77
N THR A 406 -7.34 -3.35 7.22
CA THR A 406 -6.42 -2.51 6.42
C THR A 406 -5.01 -2.57 6.98
N ALA A 407 -4.01 -2.30 6.14
CA ALA A 407 -2.61 -2.33 6.55
C ALA A 407 -2.32 -1.35 7.69
N ALA A 408 -2.82 -0.11 7.57
CA ALA A 408 -2.66 0.93 8.60
C ALA A 408 -3.20 0.48 9.97
N ASN A 409 -4.37 -0.16 9.97
CA ASN A 409 -4.97 -0.65 11.21
C ASN A 409 -4.21 -1.85 11.80
N VAL A 410 -3.68 -2.75 10.97
CA VAL A 410 -2.82 -3.85 11.44
C VAL A 410 -1.56 -3.29 12.09
N ILE A 411 -0.89 -2.34 11.43
CA ILE A 411 0.32 -1.68 11.96
C ILE A 411 0.02 -0.99 13.28
N GLN A 412 -1.06 -0.21 13.34
CA GLN A 412 -1.47 0.49 14.55
C GLN A 412 -1.79 -0.49 15.68
N PHE A 413 -2.52 -1.57 15.39
CA PHE A 413 -2.88 -2.59 16.38
C PHE A 413 -1.66 -3.30 16.96
N ILE A 414 -0.74 -3.75 16.09
CA ILE A 414 0.50 -4.41 16.51
C ILE A 414 1.31 -3.47 17.41
N ASN A 415 1.49 -2.22 16.99
CA ASN A 415 2.24 -1.23 17.76
C ASN A 415 1.57 -0.92 19.11
N GLU A 416 0.24 -0.82 19.15
CA GLU A 416 -0.50 -0.57 20.38
C GLU A 416 -0.42 -1.75 21.35
N LYS A 417 -0.40 -3.00 20.87
CA LYS A 417 -0.22 -4.17 21.73
C LYS A 417 1.21 -4.35 22.23
N ARG A 418 2.21 -3.86 21.47
CA ARG A 418 3.62 -3.87 21.90
C ARG A 418 3.97 -2.72 22.83
N ASN A 419 3.47 -1.52 22.55
CA ASN A 419 3.72 -0.31 23.32
C ASN A 419 2.39 0.45 23.53
N PRO A 420 1.61 0.07 24.56
CA PRO A 420 0.27 0.60 24.75
C PRO A 420 0.29 2.08 25.13
N SER A 421 -0.42 2.88 24.34
CA SER A 421 -0.74 4.28 24.64
C SER A 421 -2.02 4.36 25.49
N VAL A 422 -2.94 3.40 25.32
CA VAL A 422 -4.19 3.28 26.06
C VAL A 422 -4.01 2.32 27.24
N ILE A 423 -4.34 2.77 28.44
CA ILE A 423 -4.27 1.96 29.65
C ILE A 423 -5.47 1.00 29.69
N GLU A 424 -5.21 -0.30 29.64
CA GLU A 424 -6.25 -1.31 29.86
C GLU A 424 -6.60 -1.40 31.36
N LEU A 425 -7.88 -1.25 31.69
CA LEU A 425 -8.41 -1.31 33.05
C LEU A 425 -9.26 -2.56 33.26
N THR A 426 -8.70 -3.49 34.03
CA THR A 426 -9.40 -4.62 34.67
C THR A 426 -10.13 -4.19 35.94
N SER A 427 -11.02 -5.03 36.48
CA SER A 427 -11.67 -4.78 37.78
C SER A 427 -10.68 -4.42 38.90
N GLU A 428 -9.54 -5.11 38.97
CA GLU A 428 -8.52 -4.84 39.99
C GLU A 428 -7.82 -3.49 39.76
N SER A 429 -7.34 -3.25 38.53
CA SER A 429 -6.60 -2.03 38.21
C SER A 429 -7.50 -0.79 38.23
N PHE A 430 -8.78 -0.93 37.86
CA PHE A 430 -9.81 0.10 38.03
C PHE A 430 -9.93 0.50 39.50
N ARG A 431 -10.10 -0.47 40.41
CA ARG A 431 -10.21 -0.22 41.86
C ARG A 431 -8.95 0.42 42.44
N ARG A 432 -7.76 -0.03 42.01
CA ARG A 432 -6.48 0.46 42.53
C ARG A 432 -6.08 1.83 42.00
N LYS A 433 -6.34 2.11 40.72
CA LYS A 433 -5.90 3.33 40.02
C LYS A 433 -7.02 4.36 39.94
N LEU A 434 -8.11 4.05 39.24
CA LEU A 434 -9.16 5.02 38.91
C LEU A 434 -10.09 5.32 40.11
N ALA A 435 -10.58 4.30 40.81
CA ALA A 435 -11.47 4.52 41.97
C ALA A 435 -10.77 5.27 43.12
N ARG A 436 -9.43 5.27 43.15
CA ARG A 436 -8.58 5.98 44.13
C ARG A 436 -7.81 7.16 43.52
N LYS A 437 -8.21 7.62 42.33
CA LYS A 437 -7.63 8.76 41.62
C LYS A 437 -7.53 9.98 42.54
N LYS A 438 -6.40 10.68 42.47
CA LYS A 438 -6.16 11.96 43.17
C LYS A 438 -6.67 13.15 42.35
N SER A 439 -6.93 14.26 43.03
CA SER A 439 -7.43 15.50 42.41
C SER A 439 -6.50 16.10 41.34
N LYS A 440 -5.20 15.82 41.39
CA LYS A 440 -4.19 16.37 40.44
C LYS A 440 -4.06 15.60 39.12
N VAL A 441 -4.77 14.50 38.95
CA VAL A 441 -4.69 13.63 37.76
C VAL A 441 -6.08 13.56 37.15
N MET A 442 -6.23 13.56 35.83
CA MET A 442 -7.50 13.27 35.14
C MET A 442 -7.43 11.92 34.44
N TRP A 443 -8.59 11.28 34.31
CA TRP A 443 -8.74 10.02 33.58
C TRP A 443 -9.83 10.16 32.53
N ILE A 444 -9.61 9.64 31.34
CA ILE A 444 -10.62 9.50 30.30
C ILE A 444 -10.69 8.03 29.92
N VAL A 445 -11.88 7.45 30.00
CA VAL A 445 -12.09 6.01 29.88
C VAL A 445 -13.12 5.72 28.79
N ASP A 446 -12.76 4.86 27.84
CA ASP A 446 -13.70 4.24 26.91
C ASP A 446 -14.15 2.87 27.46
N TYR A 447 -15.45 2.73 27.70
CA TYR A 447 -16.07 1.45 28.01
C TYR A 447 -16.64 0.86 26.73
N PHE A 448 -16.09 -0.28 26.30
CA PHE A 448 -16.37 -0.86 25.00
C PHE A 448 -16.60 -2.37 25.08
N VAL A 449 -17.02 -2.97 23.96
CA VAL A 449 -17.04 -4.42 23.76
C VAL A 449 -16.47 -4.74 22.38
N SER A 450 -15.85 -5.92 22.22
CA SER A 450 -15.02 -6.28 21.07
C SER A 450 -15.78 -6.41 19.73
N TRP A 451 -17.05 -6.84 19.78
CA TRP A 451 -17.93 -7.08 18.63
C TRP A 451 -18.77 -5.85 18.22
N CYS A 452 -18.70 -4.76 18.98
CA CYS A 452 -19.49 -3.56 18.75
C CYS A 452 -18.91 -2.73 17.58
N GLY A 453 -19.64 -2.65 16.46
CA GLY A 453 -19.22 -1.89 15.28
C GLY A 453 -18.86 -0.41 15.56
N PRO A 454 -19.67 0.36 16.31
CA PRO A 454 -19.29 1.70 16.74
C PRO A 454 -18.00 1.76 17.58
N CYS A 455 -17.75 0.75 18.42
CA CYS A 455 -16.56 0.63 19.25
C CYS A 455 -15.32 0.35 18.40
N GLN A 456 -15.44 -0.56 17.41
CA GLN A 456 -14.38 -0.84 16.45
C GLN A 456 -13.99 0.39 15.61
N ARG A 457 -14.95 1.27 15.29
CA ARG A 457 -14.66 2.56 14.63
C ARG A 457 -13.99 3.58 15.55
N LEU A 458 -14.33 3.57 16.84
CA LEU A 458 -13.72 4.45 17.83
C LEU A 458 -12.28 4.05 18.17
N ALA A 459 -11.97 2.75 18.20
CA ALA A 459 -10.66 2.23 18.62
C ALA A 459 -9.44 2.96 18.00
N PRO A 460 -9.32 3.15 16.67
CA PRO A 460 -8.18 3.88 16.11
C PRO A 460 -8.14 5.36 16.51
N GLU A 461 -9.31 6.01 16.61
CA GLU A 461 -9.42 7.40 17.06
C GLU A 461 -9.07 7.56 18.54
N TRP A 462 -9.43 6.57 19.38
CA TRP A 462 -9.12 6.54 20.79
C TRP A 462 -7.62 6.43 21.06
N VAL A 463 -6.93 5.59 20.29
CA VAL A 463 -5.47 5.52 20.32
C VAL A 463 -4.83 6.83 19.88
N ALA A 464 -5.39 7.52 18.87
CA ALA A 464 -4.90 8.85 18.47
C ALA A 464 -5.05 9.88 19.60
N VAL A 465 -6.18 9.87 20.32
CA VAL A 465 -6.39 10.69 21.53
C VAL A 465 -5.34 10.37 22.60
N ALA A 466 -5.13 9.09 22.89
CA ALA A 466 -4.16 8.65 23.89
C ALA A 466 -2.73 9.08 23.55
N LYS A 467 -2.33 8.94 22.28
CA LYS A 467 -1.01 9.38 21.81
C LYS A 467 -0.82 10.89 21.94
N ALA A 468 -1.81 11.69 21.53
CA ALA A 468 -1.74 13.15 21.65
C ALA A 468 -1.62 13.61 23.12
N LEU A 469 -2.24 12.90 24.05
CA LEU A 469 -2.23 13.23 25.48
C LEU A 469 -1.10 12.55 26.28
N SER A 470 -0.37 11.61 25.68
CA SER A 470 0.66 10.78 26.34
C SER A 470 1.77 11.58 27.01
N SER A 471 2.08 12.77 26.48
CA SER A 471 3.11 13.67 27.03
C SER A 471 2.63 14.49 28.22
N LEU A 472 1.34 14.43 28.59
CA LEU A 472 0.79 15.11 29.75
C LEU A 472 0.74 14.15 30.96
N PRO A 473 1.65 14.27 31.94
CA PRO A 473 1.79 13.28 33.02
C PRO A 473 0.58 13.25 33.97
N PHE A 474 -0.28 14.26 33.92
CA PHE A 474 -1.50 14.34 34.72
C PHE A 474 -2.74 13.83 33.98
N VAL A 475 -2.61 13.30 32.76
CA VAL A 475 -3.71 12.78 31.95
C VAL A 475 -3.51 11.29 31.70
N ASN A 476 -4.51 10.48 32.03
CA ASN A 476 -4.53 9.06 31.71
C ASN A 476 -5.68 8.77 30.74
N VAL A 477 -5.37 8.12 29.62
CA VAL A 477 -6.38 7.62 28.67
C VAL A 477 -6.43 6.10 28.81
N ALA A 478 -7.63 5.57 29.00
CA ALA A 478 -7.84 4.18 29.36
C ALA A 478 -9.03 3.57 28.62
N SER A 479 -9.11 2.24 28.68
CA SER A 479 -10.25 1.48 28.17
C SER A 479 -10.62 0.34 29.12
N VAL A 480 -11.91 0.03 29.19
CA VAL A 480 -12.46 -1.15 29.90
C VAL A 480 -13.21 -1.99 28.89
N ASP A 481 -12.80 -3.25 28.74
CA ASP A 481 -13.56 -4.23 27.96
C ASP A 481 -14.71 -4.77 28.82
N CYS A 482 -15.94 -4.34 28.53
CA CYS A 482 -17.14 -4.72 29.26
C CYS A 482 -17.64 -6.13 28.95
N GLU A 483 -17.08 -6.81 27.95
CA GLU A 483 -17.31 -8.24 27.73
C GLU A 483 -16.50 -9.05 28.74
N ALA A 484 -15.22 -8.70 28.93
CA ALA A 484 -14.36 -9.32 29.93
C ALA A 484 -14.70 -8.88 31.37
N GLU A 485 -15.08 -7.61 31.57
CA GLU A 485 -15.28 -6.98 32.88
C GLU A 485 -16.75 -6.59 33.11
N ALA A 486 -17.67 -7.50 32.77
CA ALA A 486 -19.12 -7.25 32.79
C ALA A 486 -19.64 -6.72 34.14
N SER A 487 -19.15 -7.30 35.26
CA SER A 487 -19.53 -6.86 36.62
C SER A 487 -19.10 -5.43 36.91
N LEU A 488 -17.90 -5.03 36.48
CA LEU A 488 -17.40 -3.66 36.63
C LEU A 488 -18.27 -2.69 35.83
N CYS A 489 -18.56 -3.01 34.56
CA CYS A 489 -19.36 -2.12 33.71
C CYS A 489 -20.81 -1.98 34.20
N SER A 490 -21.42 -3.08 34.67
CA SER A 490 -22.74 -3.06 35.31
C SER A 490 -22.73 -2.20 36.58
N PHE A 491 -21.73 -2.37 37.46
CA PHE A 491 -21.59 -1.56 38.68
C PHE A 491 -21.37 -0.07 38.37
N GLN A 492 -20.69 0.26 37.27
CA GLN A 492 -20.53 1.64 36.79
C GLN A 492 -21.77 2.16 36.03
N GLY A 493 -22.84 1.37 35.88
CA GLY A 493 -24.05 1.77 35.14
C GLY A 493 -23.80 2.03 33.66
N VAL A 494 -22.91 1.24 33.04
CA VAL A 494 -22.66 1.30 31.60
C VAL A 494 -23.61 0.36 30.89
N HIS A 495 -24.52 0.92 30.08
CA HIS A 495 -25.55 0.16 29.35
C HIS A 495 -25.49 0.34 27.84
N SER A 496 -24.58 1.17 27.33
CA SER A 496 -24.40 1.42 25.91
C SER A 496 -22.92 1.58 25.59
N TYR A 497 -22.52 1.11 24.40
CA TYR A 497 -21.13 1.10 23.98
C TYR A 497 -20.97 1.81 22.63
N PRO A 498 -19.87 2.54 22.40
CA PRO A 498 -18.86 2.90 23.39
C PRO A 498 -19.39 3.98 24.36
N ASN A 499 -19.01 3.90 25.63
CA ASN A 499 -19.32 4.93 26.64
C ASN A 499 -18.03 5.65 27.02
N ILE A 500 -17.89 6.93 26.67
CA ILE A 500 -16.70 7.70 27.01
C ILE A 500 -16.99 8.56 28.24
N ARG A 501 -16.19 8.37 29.28
CA ARG A 501 -16.31 9.08 30.55
C ARG A 501 -15.01 9.77 30.90
N MET A 502 -15.11 10.97 31.48
CA MET A 502 -13.98 11.68 32.04
C MET A 502 -14.15 11.91 33.53
N TYR A 503 -13.07 11.68 34.27
CA TYR A 503 -12.92 11.96 35.68
C TYR A 503 -11.96 13.16 35.79
N PRO A 504 -12.48 14.39 35.96
CA PRO A 504 -11.73 15.62 35.76
C PRO A 504 -10.67 15.89 36.85
N LEU A 505 -9.84 16.91 36.62
CA LEU A 505 -9.01 17.50 37.66
C LEU A 505 -9.89 18.11 38.78
N GLY A 506 -9.35 18.17 39.98
CA GLY A 506 -10.05 18.70 41.16
C GLY A 506 -10.95 17.68 41.88
N SER A 507 -11.38 16.59 41.23
CA SER A 507 -12.18 15.54 41.86
C SER A 507 -11.35 14.34 42.32
N GLU A 508 -11.76 13.68 43.41
CA GLU A 508 -11.15 12.45 43.91
C GLU A 508 -12.02 11.23 43.60
N GLY A 509 -11.37 10.10 43.29
CA GLY A 509 -12.03 8.86 42.94
C GLY A 509 -13.06 9.04 41.82
N LEU A 510 -14.27 8.55 42.05
CA LEU A 510 -15.39 8.58 41.10
C LEU A 510 -16.43 9.68 41.41
N SER A 511 -16.10 10.63 42.29
CA SER A 511 -17.05 11.65 42.80
C SER A 511 -17.59 12.60 41.74
N THR A 512 -16.90 12.75 40.61
CA THR A 512 -17.34 13.60 39.49
C THR A 512 -17.03 12.90 38.18
N VAL A 513 -18.03 12.86 37.29
CA VAL A 513 -17.94 12.22 35.98
C VAL A 513 -18.55 13.16 34.94
N ALA A 514 -17.83 13.43 33.86
CA ALA A 514 -18.34 14.09 32.67
C ALA A 514 -18.54 13.04 31.56
N LEU A 515 -19.72 13.03 30.94
CA LEU A 515 -20.05 12.11 29.86
C LEU A 515 -19.81 12.78 28.51
N TYR A 516 -19.19 12.05 27.58
CA TYR A 516 -19.01 12.53 26.21
C TYR A 516 -20.10 11.99 25.28
N ASN A 517 -20.84 12.92 24.67
CA ASN A 517 -21.92 12.61 23.71
C ASN A 517 -21.68 13.24 22.33
N GLY A 518 -20.45 13.68 22.04
CA GLY A 518 -20.08 14.34 20.79
C GLY A 518 -19.68 13.37 19.65
N GLN A 519 -19.12 13.93 18.59
CA GLN A 519 -18.59 13.17 17.45
C GLN A 519 -17.36 12.35 17.86
N ARG A 520 -17.25 11.12 17.39
CA ARG A 520 -16.26 10.16 17.91
C ARG A 520 -14.95 10.12 17.11
N ASP A 521 -14.66 11.19 16.38
CA ASP A 521 -13.34 11.41 15.81
C ASP A 521 -12.39 12.00 16.87
N SER A 522 -11.09 11.73 16.73
CA SER A 522 -10.03 12.15 17.65
C SER A 522 -10.02 13.65 17.87
N TRP A 523 -10.26 14.45 16.83
CA TRP A 523 -10.27 15.91 16.95
C TRP A 523 -11.42 16.41 17.84
N SER A 524 -12.65 15.93 17.61
CA SER A 524 -13.81 16.28 18.44
C SER A 524 -13.64 15.86 19.90
N MET A 525 -13.03 14.70 20.15
CA MET A 525 -12.73 14.23 21.50
C MET A 525 -11.63 15.06 22.16
N LEU A 526 -10.53 15.34 21.47
CA LEU A 526 -9.45 16.19 21.98
C LEU A 526 -9.94 17.60 22.29
N THR A 527 -10.79 18.17 21.44
CA THR A 527 -11.40 19.50 21.68
C THR A 527 -12.22 19.50 22.98
N TRP A 528 -13.01 18.45 23.20
CA TRP A 528 -13.76 18.32 24.46
C TRP A 528 -12.84 18.12 25.66
N ILE A 529 -11.86 17.20 25.59
CA ILE A 529 -10.91 16.92 26.69
C ILE A 529 -10.11 18.17 27.05
N THR A 530 -9.59 18.88 26.06
CA THR A 530 -8.75 20.07 26.26
C THR A 530 -9.52 21.22 26.88
N SER A 531 -10.85 21.27 26.75
CA SER A 531 -11.69 22.25 27.45
C SER A 531 -11.68 22.10 28.98
N PHE A 532 -11.30 20.93 29.50
CA PHE A 532 -11.15 20.67 30.94
C PHE A 532 -9.71 20.84 31.45
N LEU A 533 -8.76 21.15 30.56
CA LEU A 533 -7.39 21.47 30.97
C LEU A 533 -7.34 22.87 31.59
N PRO A 534 -6.36 23.14 32.48
CA PRO A 534 -6.12 24.48 32.97
C PRO A 534 -5.89 25.47 31.80
N LYS A 535 -6.65 26.57 31.76
CA LYS A 535 -6.54 27.57 30.70
C LYS A 535 -5.16 28.26 30.72
N ARG A 536 -4.28 27.85 29.81
CA ARG A 536 -2.94 28.45 29.59
C ARG A 536 -2.84 29.33 28.34
N ILE A 537 -3.86 29.27 27.49
CA ILE A 537 -3.94 30.08 26.27
C ILE A 537 -4.80 31.31 26.52
N ARG A 538 -4.30 32.48 26.10
CA ARG A 538 -5.02 33.76 26.19
C ARG A 538 -5.62 34.18 24.86
N ASP A 539 -6.87 34.59 24.89
CA ASP A 539 -7.51 35.25 23.75
C ASP A 539 -7.02 36.71 23.71
N LEU A 540 -6.31 37.09 22.64
CA LEU A 540 -5.65 38.38 22.52
C LEU A 540 -6.54 39.39 21.80
N THR A 541 -6.66 40.58 22.38
CA THR A 541 -7.09 41.78 21.66
C THR A 541 -5.90 42.43 20.95
N ALA A 542 -6.16 43.44 20.10
CA ALA A 542 -5.10 44.30 19.54
C ALA A 542 -4.14 44.85 20.62
N SER A 543 -4.68 45.28 21.77
CA SER A 543 -3.88 45.79 22.89
C SER A 543 -3.06 44.72 23.62
N ASP A 544 -3.58 43.48 23.70
CA ASP A 544 -2.84 42.35 24.25
C ASP A 544 -1.71 41.94 23.31
N TYR A 545 -1.97 41.94 22.00
CA TYR A 545 -0.96 41.61 21.00
C TYR A 545 0.20 42.61 21.00
N GLN A 546 -0.08 43.92 21.13
CA GLN A 546 0.99 44.90 21.31
C GLN A 546 1.83 44.61 22.57
N ARG A 547 1.18 44.23 23.69
CA ARG A 547 1.87 43.79 24.92
C ARG A 547 2.68 42.50 24.73
N VAL A 548 2.29 41.62 23.81
CA VAL A 548 3.09 40.44 23.43
C VAL A 548 4.36 40.88 22.71
N LEU A 549 4.29 41.82 21.77
CA LEU A 549 5.45 42.34 21.04
C LEU A 549 6.44 43.09 21.93
N ASP A 550 5.96 43.72 23.00
CA ASP A 550 6.76 44.44 23.99
C ASP A 550 7.16 43.57 25.21
N SER A 551 6.77 42.29 25.22
CA SER A 551 6.98 41.39 26.35
C SER A 551 8.44 40.96 26.51
N LYS A 552 8.91 40.83 27.77
CA LYS A 552 10.19 40.18 28.12
C LYS A 552 10.13 38.65 28.15
N HIS A 553 8.94 38.07 28.02
CA HIS A 553 8.70 36.63 27.94
C HIS A 553 8.54 36.18 26.50
N THR A 554 8.94 34.94 26.21
CA THR A 554 8.67 34.27 24.95
C THR A 554 7.18 33.94 24.82
N TRP A 555 6.61 34.22 23.65
CA TRP A 555 5.21 33.94 23.32
C TRP A 555 5.09 33.12 22.06
N ILE A 556 4.07 32.26 22.02
CA ILE A 556 3.53 31.69 20.78
C ILE A 556 2.15 32.28 20.58
N VAL A 557 1.92 32.83 19.38
CA VAL A 557 0.63 33.39 18.99
C VAL A 557 0.08 32.60 17.81
N ASP A 558 -1.13 32.09 17.98
CA ASP A 558 -1.92 31.46 16.93
C ASP A 558 -2.82 32.50 16.26
N PHE A 559 -2.54 32.77 14.99
CA PHE A 559 -3.35 33.64 14.14
C PHE A 559 -4.37 32.78 13.41
N TYR A 560 -5.66 32.99 13.69
CA TYR A 560 -6.71 32.08 13.24
C TYR A 560 -7.97 32.79 12.74
N LEU A 561 -8.82 32.02 12.05
CA LEU A 561 -10.19 32.40 11.68
C LEU A 561 -11.20 31.43 12.33
N PRO A 562 -12.35 31.88 12.84
CA PRO A 562 -13.30 31.01 13.57
C PRO A 562 -13.85 29.82 12.77
N HIS A 563 -14.09 30.01 11.47
CA HIS A 563 -14.67 28.99 10.58
C HIS A 563 -13.63 28.31 9.68
N CYS A 564 -12.34 28.44 10.02
CA CYS A 564 -11.25 27.77 9.32
C CYS A 564 -11.05 26.37 9.91
N TRP A 565 -11.31 25.33 9.12
CA TRP A 565 -11.20 23.94 9.57
C TRP A 565 -9.78 23.57 10.05
N PRO A 566 -8.68 23.96 9.36
CA PRO A 566 -7.33 23.77 9.90
C PRO A 566 -7.09 24.46 11.24
N CYS A 567 -7.73 25.62 11.47
CA CYS A 567 -7.60 26.40 12.70
C CYS A 567 -8.29 25.72 13.88
N GLN A 568 -9.47 25.15 13.62
CA GLN A 568 -10.20 24.35 14.59
C GLN A 568 -9.44 23.08 14.97
N LYS A 569 -8.74 22.47 14.02
CA LYS A 569 -7.84 21.34 14.30
C LYS A 569 -6.62 21.71 15.14
N MET A 570 -6.07 22.90 14.95
CA MET A 570 -4.93 23.40 15.72
C MET A 570 -5.26 23.70 17.18
N GLU A 571 -6.52 24.02 17.49
CA GLU A 571 -6.94 24.41 18.83
C GLU A 571 -6.59 23.41 19.94
N PRO A 572 -7.01 22.13 19.87
CA PRO A 572 -6.63 21.15 20.89
C PRO A 572 -5.12 20.90 20.95
N GLU A 573 -4.44 20.90 19.79
CA GLU A 573 -2.99 20.69 19.72
C GLU A 573 -2.22 21.81 20.41
N LEU A 574 -2.63 23.07 20.21
CA LEU A 574 -2.07 24.22 20.88
C LEU A 574 -2.33 24.17 22.40
N ALA A 575 -3.53 23.73 22.80
CA ALA A 575 -3.89 23.58 24.21
C ALA A 575 -2.98 22.55 24.92
N ILE A 576 -2.71 21.42 24.26
CA ILE A 576 -1.78 20.40 24.75
C ILE A 576 -0.35 20.96 24.78
N ALA A 577 0.11 21.58 23.69
CA ALA A 577 1.46 22.16 23.59
C ALA A 577 1.75 23.18 24.69
N SER A 578 0.75 23.97 25.10
CA SER A 578 0.86 24.95 26.19
C SER A 578 1.20 24.35 27.56
N HIS A 579 0.99 23.04 27.73
CA HIS A 579 1.36 22.29 28.92
C HIS A 579 2.72 21.59 28.79
N LEU A 580 3.24 21.45 27.57
CA LEU A 580 4.53 20.81 27.30
C LEU A 580 5.72 21.78 27.38
N VAL A 581 5.47 23.09 27.29
CA VAL A 581 6.51 24.13 27.31
C VAL A 581 6.21 25.18 28.38
N GLU A 582 6.70 24.96 29.61
CA GLU A 582 6.34 25.80 30.76
C GLU A 582 6.87 27.24 30.71
N LYS A 583 7.99 27.48 30.03
CA LYS A 583 8.64 28.81 29.97
C LYS A 583 8.08 29.74 28.89
N VAL A 584 7.11 29.28 28.11
CA VAL A 584 6.53 30.01 26.98
C VAL A 584 5.07 30.32 27.26
N LYS A 585 4.66 31.56 26.96
CA LYS A 585 3.26 31.99 27.06
C LYS A 585 2.54 31.74 25.74
N PHE A 586 1.25 31.43 25.81
CA PHE A 586 0.46 31.10 24.63
C PHE A 586 -0.70 32.08 24.49
N GLY A 587 -0.92 32.53 23.26
CA GLY A 587 -2.05 33.38 22.91
C GLY A 587 -2.63 33.03 21.54
N ARG A 588 -3.85 33.50 21.29
CA ARG A 588 -4.51 33.38 19.99
C ARG A 588 -5.14 34.71 19.63
N ILE A 589 -5.11 35.07 18.36
CA ILE A 589 -5.72 36.30 17.86
C ILE A 589 -6.66 35.98 16.70
N ASN A 590 -7.90 36.46 16.84
CA ASN A 590 -8.94 36.25 15.86
C ASN A 590 -8.82 37.28 14.72
N CYS A 591 -8.31 36.83 13.58
CA CYS A 591 -8.04 37.68 12.42
C CYS A 591 -9.29 38.15 11.67
N ASN A 592 -10.47 37.65 12.05
CA ASN A 592 -11.74 38.20 11.56
C ASN A 592 -12.04 39.58 12.18
N PHE A 593 -11.59 39.81 13.42
CA PHE A 593 -11.80 41.09 14.13
C PHE A 593 -10.57 42.00 14.11
N TYR A 594 -9.37 41.42 14.10
CA TYR A 594 -8.09 42.13 14.22
C TYR A 594 -7.28 42.05 12.92
N VAL A 595 -7.84 42.61 11.84
CA VAL A 595 -7.29 42.49 10.47
C VAL A 595 -5.90 43.14 10.36
N ASN A 596 -5.69 44.28 11.03
CA ASN A 596 -4.44 45.03 10.96
C ASN A 596 -3.28 44.25 11.60
N GLU A 597 -3.52 43.66 12.75
CA GLU A 597 -2.55 42.83 13.47
C GLU A 597 -2.21 41.56 12.68
N CYS A 598 -3.15 41.06 11.88
CA CYS A 598 -2.97 39.88 11.04
C CYS A 598 -2.50 40.17 9.60
N ALA A 599 -2.19 41.43 9.22
CA ALA A 599 -1.88 41.80 7.83
C ALA A 599 -0.67 41.04 7.22
N HIS A 600 0.24 40.54 8.06
CA HIS A 600 1.41 39.77 7.66
C HIS A 600 1.13 38.25 7.49
N VAL A 601 -0.07 37.80 7.86
CA VAL A 601 -0.50 36.40 7.82
C VAL A 601 -1.29 36.13 6.54
N LYS A 602 -0.82 35.18 5.72
CA LYS A 602 -1.44 34.82 4.43
C LYS A 602 -2.23 33.51 4.46
N VAL A 603 -1.97 32.66 5.44
CA VAL A 603 -2.55 31.31 5.58
C VAL A 603 -2.96 31.13 7.04
N PHE A 604 -4.09 30.46 7.28
CA PHE A 604 -4.60 30.22 8.62
C PHE A 604 -4.74 28.71 8.89
N PRO A 605 -4.39 28.22 10.09
CA PRO A 605 -3.76 28.99 11.17
C PRO A 605 -2.28 29.28 10.81
N THR A 606 -1.72 30.34 11.40
CA THR A 606 -0.26 30.55 11.41
C THR A 606 0.18 30.67 12.86
N LEU A 607 1.11 29.81 13.28
CA LEU A 607 1.77 29.91 14.58
C LEU A 607 3.04 30.75 14.44
N VAL A 608 3.17 31.78 15.28
CA VAL A 608 4.38 32.62 15.32
C VAL A 608 4.94 32.68 16.73
N LEU A 609 6.23 32.41 16.86
CA LEU A 609 6.99 32.52 18.09
C LEU A 609 7.71 33.87 18.14
N TYR A 610 7.48 34.60 19.23
CA TYR A 610 8.14 35.86 19.56
C TYR A 610 9.06 35.60 20.75
N ASP A 611 10.37 35.68 20.54
CA ASP A 611 11.38 35.52 21.60
C ASP A 611 12.24 36.78 21.69
N PRO A 612 12.07 37.62 22.73
CA PRO A 612 12.78 38.90 22.84
C PRO A 612 14.30 38.78 22.88
N LYS A 613 14.85 37.56 23.11
CA LYS A 613 16.30 37.31 23.06
C LYS A 613 16.84 37.08 21.65
N ARG A 614 15.98 36.76 20.68
CA ARG A 614 16.37 36.23 19.37
C ARG A 614 15.68 36.90 18.19
N THR A 615 14.45 37.34 18.39
CA THR A 615 13.66 38.04 17.37
C THR A 615 13.81 39.54 17.53
N ARG A 616 13.98 40.26 16.41
CA ARG A 616 13.82 41.72 16.42
C ARG A 616 12.37 42.05 16.80
N LYS A 617 12.17 43.25 17.34
CA LYS A 617 10.83 43.75 17.65
C LYS A 617 9.96 43.66 16.38
N ASN A 618 8.83 42.97 16.47
CA ASN A 618 7.87 42.68 15.38
C ASN A 618 8.29 41.59 14.37
N ASP A 619 9.40 40.88 14.56
CA ASP A 619 9.93 39.89 13.60
C ASP A 619 9.90 38.46 14.18
N GLY A 620 8.70 37.87 14.26
CA GLY A 620 8.50 36.53 14.85
C GLY A 620 8.87 35.37 13.93
N VAL A 621 9.23 34.23 14.52
CA VAL A 621 9.58 32.99 13.78
C VAL A 621 8.32 32.15 13.57
N LYS A 622 8.01 31.80 12.32
CA LYS A 622 6.89 30.90 12.01
C LYS A 622 7.20 29.47 12.46
N ILE A 623 6.25 28.83 13.10
CA ILE A 623 6.32 27.41 13.47
C ILE A 623 5.49 26.62 12.47
N ASP A 624 6.16 25.82 11.64
CA ASP A 624 5.51 24.89 10.72
C ASP A 624 5.40 23.50 11.39
N ALA A 625 4.46 23.39 12.32
CA ALA A 625 4.16 22.16 13.05
C ALA A 625 2.67 22.08 13.33
N THR A 626 2.10 20.88 13.24
CA THR A 626 0.65 20.64 13.32
C THR A 626 0.23 19.81 14.53
N THR A 627 1.18 19.25 15.29
CA THR A 627 0.91 18.44 16.49
C THR A 627 1.58 19.06 17.71
N ALA A 628 1.03 18.81 18.90
CA ALA A 628 1.54 19.36 20.15
C ALA A 628 3.00 19.00 20.42
N ALA A 629 3.39 17.76 20.12
CA ALA A 629 4.78 17.30 20.25
C ALA A 629 5.72 18.02 19.28
N ALA A 630 5.34 18.14 18.01
CA ALA A 630 6.15 18.86 17.01
C ALA A 630 6.25 20.36 17.33
N ILE A 631 5.18 20.98 17.85
CA ILE A 631 5.20 22.36 18.34
C ILE A 631 6.20 22.47 19.50
N ARG A 632 6.11 21.60 20.51
CA ARG A 632 7.06 21.56 21.63
C ARG A 632 8.51 21.46 21.11
N ASP A 633 8.80 20.51 20.24
CA ASP A 633 10.16 20.24 19.76
C ASP A 633 10.73 21.43 18.98
N LYS A 634 9.94 22.02 18.08
CA LYS A 634 10.35 23.24 17.36
C LYS A 634 10.59 24.41 18.29
N VAL A 635 9.75 24.59 19.30
CA VAL A 635 9.90 25.67 20.28
C VAL A 635 11.16 25.48 21.12
N LEU A 636 11.44 24.26 21.57
CA LEU A 636 12.65 23.94 22.32
C LEU A 636 13.91 24.12 21.46
N GLN A 637 13.88 23.70 20.20
CA GLN A 637 14.97 23.93 19.24
C GLN A 637 15.28 25.44 19.09
N ILE A 638 14.24 26.26 18.92
CA ILE A 638 14.41 27.72 18.73
C ILE A 638 14.88 28.40 20.02
N THR A 639 14.36 28.00 21.18
CA THR A 639 14.62 28.68 22.46
C THR A 639 15.88 28.18 23.17
N ASN A 640 16.36 26.97 22.87
CA ASN A 640 17.51 26.35 23.53
C ASN A 640 18.44 25.57 22.55
N PRO A 641 19.26 26.26 21.74
CA PRO A 641 20.10 25.65 20.71
C PRO A 641 21.32 24.91 21.26
N ARG A 642 21.58 24.96 22.58
CA ARG A 642 22.67 24.17 23.19
C ARG A 642 22.40 22.67 23.15
N LEU A 643 21.15 22.25 22.91
CA LEU A 643 20.79 20.85 22.73
C LEU A 643 21.30 20.25 21.39
N GLU A 644 21.67 21.06 20.40
CA GLU A 644 22.27 20.56 19.14
C GLU A 644 23.79 20.27 19.24
N HIS A 645 24.46 20.63 20.34
CA HIS A 645 25.91 20.40 20.50
C HIS A 645 26.27 19.17 21.36
N ASP A 646 25.30 18.55 22.02
CA ASP A 646 25.55 17.36 22.85
C ASP A 646 25.17 16.02 22.14
N GLU A 647 24.73 16.08 20.87
CA GLU A 647 24.43 14.89 20.02
C GLU A 647 25.30 14.80 18.75
N LEU A 648 26.39 15.56 18.66
CA LEU A 648 27.39 15.47 17.58
C LEU A 648 28.71 14.84 18.04
#